data_AF-A0A2E9QEY4-F1
#
_entry.id   AF-A0A2E9QEY4-F1
#
_cell.length_a   1.000
_cell.length_b   1.000
_cell.length_c   1.000
_cell.angle_alpha   90.00
_cell.angle_beta   90.00
_cell.angle_gamma   90.00
#
_symmetry.space_group_name_H-M   'P 1'
#
loop_
_entity.id
_entity.type
_entity.pdbx_description
1 polymer ?
#
loop_
_entity_poly.entity_id
_entity_poly.type
_entity_poly.pdbx_seq_one_letter_code
_entity_poly.pdbx_strand_id
1 'polypeptide(L)'
;MRFLLHSSLVLTFLTILSCGRDLPTEEEQLLPGDGVRVETTWEYRWGDSPVDATGKFSYLRPYRGQNEDGRNPMSDSGPADNGLSDETQQGWAPLPFPAQPAGRDGANFIWQRVLLPEGQWRDPALYIYSVDLIFEAYIDGEMIYKYGNLDAEQPRFEGWPFHIIPLPREPGGRYLYLRVYSDYPDIGIYHRVVLDDRADLIEWLLLSNVDLLAFAGALLVIGAFAMLHFLRTRESWTHLAFSLVCLTEGYRALADSMYPQYVYGNMLIWHYTSWVALFILIPAVLAFFRSIYTGFEKLIMTYLFRIQVVVSAIYLVFMAFDLIAVMVSVPFRILALLYLVVIPALEIRRSLRGSIDARIILVGFAFYSINAGLVILMDMGLLPDLRLNTHYSMFIFVCALGLVVIRRYALMREENVRYSIVSEELETARRLHQSLLPADPPEIDGLDVSVAYISQASLGGDYYDFTRIDSSQVGVMIADVSGHGLPAALGVSMAKIAFSEHTTLADRPERLLELTRVSLVDKLQRQFITAGALYVNTKDGIFRYASAGHPPLAFIPANREEVEWIRPRGHLMAPLPFRGYRMIEKPFQPGDRIVLYTDGLSECRNPDGEFYNARRMAEALLEAPPGAEACSQYLLEDMAQWSRKSLFEDDVAIVVVERLAA
;
A
#
# COMPACT_ATOMS: atom_id res chain seq x y z
N MET A 1 6.93 30.37 -35.96
CA MET A 1 6.06 30.45 -34.77
C MET A 1 6.06 29.16 -33.92
N ARG A 2 7.16 28.38 -33.88
CA ARG A 2 7.31 27.17 -33.03
C ARG A 2 8.53 27.20 -32.09
N PHE A 3 9.31 28.29 -32.12
CA PHE A 3 10.46 28.49 -31.23
C PHE A 3 10.15 29.36 -30.00
N LEU A 4 9.04 30.12 -30.02
CA LEU A 4 8.60 31.00 -28.91
C LEU A 4 7.80 30.26 -27.82
N LEU A 5 7.31 29.04 -28.10
CA LEU A 5 6.59 28.22 -27.12
C LEU A 5 7.53 27.54 -26.12
N HIS A 6 8.78 27.23 -26.51
CA HIS A 6 9.78 26.67 -25.59
C HIS A 6 10.33 27.70 -24.62
N SER A 7 10.53 28.94 -25.08
CA SER A 7 10.96 30.03 -24.20
C SER A 7 9.88 30.40 -23.20
N SER A 8 8.58 30.43 -23.55
CA SER A 8 7.53 30.74 -22.56
C SER A 8 7.38 29.65 -21.50
N LEU A 9 7.56 28.38 -21.85
CA LEU A 9 7.49 27.26 -20.91
C LEU A 9 8.73 27.24 -20.01
N VAL A 10 9.93 27.45 -20.56
CA VAL A 10 11.17 27.60 -19.78
C VAL A 10 11.14 28.87 -18.93
N LEU A 11 10.54 29.96 -19.41
CA LEU A 11 10.33 31.17 -18.61
C LEU A 11 9.35 30.88 -17.49
N THR A 12 8.17 30.32 -17.76
CA THR A 12 7.18 29.93 -16.73
C THR A 12 7.74 28.90 -15.75
N PHE A 13 8.60 27.99 -16.23
CA PHE A 13 9.31 26.98 -15.44
C PHE A 13 10.41 27.60 -14.58
N LEU A 14 11.16 28.57 -15.12
CA LEU A 14 12.06 29.43 -14.35
C LEU A 14 11.29 30.36 -13.42
N THR A 15 10.08 30.81 -13.76
CA THR A 15 9.20 31.68 -12.94
C THR A 15 8.53 30.88 -11.83
N ILE A 16 8.32 29.57 -11.99
CA ILE A 16 7.84 28.67 -10.92
C ILE A 16 9.02 28.22 -10.04
N LEU A 17 10.19 27.91 -10.64
CA LEU A 17 11.45 27.71 -9.90
C LEU A 17 11.97 29.01 -9.25
N SER A 18 11.55 30.17 -9.76
CA SER A 18 11.82 31.52 -9.22
C SER A 18 10.61 32.20 -8.61
N CYS A 19 9.53 31.47 -8.34
CA CYS A 19 8.44 32.00 -7.52
C CYS A 19 8.86 32.19 -6.05
N GLY A 20 10.17 32.03 -5.75
CA GLY A 20 10.86 32.61 -4.60
C GLY A 20 12.23 33.24 -4.94
N ARG A 21 12.49 33.68 -6.18
CA ARG A 21 13.74 34.35 -6.58
C ARG A 21 13.58 35.84 -6.87
N ASP A 22 12.37 36.30 -7.24
CA ASP A 22 12.03 37.73 -7.36
C ASP A 22 11.22 38.25 -6.15
N LEU A 23 10.82 37.36 -5.26
CA LEU A 23 10.79 37.72 -3.85
C LEU A 23 12.26 37.63 -3.42
N PRO A 24 12.86 38.69 -2.84
CA PRO A 24 14.07 38.56 -2.06
C PRO A 24 13.93 37.29 -1.24
N THR A 25 14.99 36.50 -1.14
CA THR A 25 14.99 35.41 -0.15
C THR A 25 14.42 35.96 1.16
N GLU A 26 13.60 35.22 1.92
CA GLU A 26 13.11 35.72 3.22
C GLU A 26 14.28 36.12 4.16
N GLU A 27 15.51 35.71 3.81
CA GLU A 27 16.77 36.21 4.33
C GLU A 27 17.23 37.60 3.78
N GLU A 28 16.94 38.00 2.55
CA GLU A 28 17.26 39.34 2.02
C GLU A 28 16.20 40.41 2.34
N GLN A 29 14.96 40.02 2.66
CA GLN A 29 13.87 40.95 2.98
C GLN A 29 13.71 41.17 4.49
N LEU A 30 14.18 42.32 4.94
CA LEU A 30 13.99 42.91 6.27
C LEU A 30 14.65 42.11 7.41
N LEU A 31 15.79 42.63 7.89
CA LEU A 31 16.09 42.52 9.32
C LEU A 31 14.84 43.03 10.06
N PRO A 32 14.38 42.38 11.14
CA PRO A 32 13.34 42.99 11.94
C PRO A 32 13.89 44.34 12.46
N GLY A 33 13.09 45.41 12.47
CA GLY A 33 13.50 46.70 13.03
C GLY A 33 14.81 47.34 12.51
N ASP A 34 15.57 47.95 13.42
CA ASP A 34 16.87 48.63 13.21
C ASP A 34 18.08 47.67 13.28
N GLY A 35 17.87 46.36 13.13
CA GLY A 35 18.90 45.33 13.29
C GLY A 35 20.13 45.53 12.39
N VAL A 36 21.32 45.15 12.89
CA VAL A 36 22.60 45.34 12.21
C VAL A 36 23.22 44.00 11.84
N ARG A 37 23.55 43.80 10.55
CA ARG A 37 24.33 42.64 10.09
C ARG A 37 25.79 42.81 10.51
N VAL A 38 26.33 41.80 11.21
CA VAL A 38 27.69 41.86 11.77
C VAL A 38 28.65 40.96 10.98
N GLU A 39 28.52 40.93 9.65
CA GLU A 39 29.10 39.87 8.83
C GLU A 39 30.49 40.19 8.21
N THR A 40 30.97 41.44 8.28
CA THR A 40 32.17 41.91 7.53
C THR A 40 33.39 42.27 8.38
N THR A 41 33.37 42.03 9.70
CA THR A 41 34.39 42.54 10.64
C THR A 41 34.97 41.49 11.57
N TRP A 42 34.84 40.20 11.22
CA TRP A 42 35.34 39.10 12.05
C TRP A 42 36.85 38.93 11.93
N GLU A 43 37.48 38.56 13.04
CA GLU A 43 38.89 38.19 13.13
C GLU A 43 39.02 36.86 13.86
N TYR A 44 40.07 36.08 13.56
CA TYR A 44 40.27 34.76 14.15
C TYR A 44 41.73 34.48 14.53
N ARG A 45 41.93 33.51 15.42
CA ARG A 45 43.25 32.95 15.79
C ARG A 45 43.12 31.49 16.24
N TRP A 46 44.15 30.69 15.96
CA TRP A 46 44.21 29.28 16.35
C TRP A 46 44.79 29.07 17.75
N GLY A 47 44.40 27.97 18.39
CA GLY A 47 44.93 27.49 19.67
C GLY A 47 44.21 28.05 20.89
N ASP A 48 44.51 27.50 22.07
CA ASP A 48 43.95 28.00 23.33
C ASP A 48 44.63 29.30 23.77
N SER A 49 43.82 30.26 24.26
CA SER A 49 44.34 31.55 24.68
C SER A 49 45.18 31.41 25.95
N PRO A 50 46.34 32.09 26.06
CA PRO A 50 47.16 32.03 27.27
C PRO A 50 46.35 32.59 28.44
N VAL A 51 46.46 31.93 29.59
CA VAL A 51 45.80 32.33 30.84
C VAL A 51 46.81 33.16 31.65
N ASP A 52 46.36 34.23 32.30
CA ASP A 52 47.21 35.00 33.21
C ASP A 52 47.48 34.23 34.52
N ALA A 53 48.37 34.78 35.36
CA ALA A 53 48.76 34.16 36.64
C ALA A 53 47.61 34.02 37.66
N THR A 54 46.45 34.61 37.38
CA THR A 54 45.24 34.54 38.22
C THR A 54 44.19 33.55 37.68
N GLY A 55 44.49 32.86 36.58
CA GLY A 55 43.54 31.96 35.93
C GLY A 55 42.56 32.68 34.99
N LYS A 56 42.73 33.99 34.77
CA LYS A 56 41.86 34.77 33.87
C LYS A 56 42.46 34.77 32.47
N PHE A 57 41.63 34.52 31.45
CA PHE A 57 42.09 34.46 30.07
C PHE A 57 42.78 35.78 29.64
N SER A 58 44.02 35.67 29.16
CA SER A 58 44.85 36.77 28.68
C SER A 58 44.76 36.83 27.15
N TYR A 59 43.60 37.22 26.62
CA TYR A 59 43.42 37.52 25.18
C TYR A 59 44.06 38.87 24.77
N LEU A 60 44.64 39.60 25.72
CA LEU A 60 45.30 40.90 25.53
C LEU A 60 46.82 40.81 25.27
N ARG A 61 47.44 39.62 25.27
CA ARG A 61 48.88 39.49 25.00
C ARG A 61 49.19 38.52 23.85
N PRO A 62 50.17 38.86 22.97
CA PRO A 62 50.59 37.98 21.88
C PRO A 62 51.20 36.68 22.41
N TYR A 63 50.87 35.57 21.75
CA TYR A 63 51.45 34.25 21.99
C TYR A 63 52.94 34.27 21.59
N ARG A 64 53.87 34.15 22.54
CA ARG A 64 55.29 33.90 22.25
C ARG A 64 55.50 32.39 22.17
N GLY A 65 55.74 31.89 20.96
CA GLY A 65 56.27 30.53 20.78
C GLY A 65 57.58 30.36 21.55
N GLN A 66 57.73 29.24 22.25
CA GLN A 66 58.99 28.85 22.86
C GLN A 66 60.04 28.63 21.76
N ASN A 67 61.11 29.41 21.77
CA ASN A 67 62.41 29.01 21.22
C ASN A 67 63.44 29.16 22.34
N GLU A 68 63.81 28.05 22.95
CA GLU A 68 65.09 27.90 23.63
C GLU A 68 66.17 27.88 22.55
N ASP A 69 66.94 28.96 22.45
CA ASP A 69 68.40 28.88 22.46
C ASP A 69 68.99 30.28 22.30
N GLY A 70 69.66 30.75 23.35
CA GLY A 70 70.33 32.03 23.36
C GLY A 70 71.51 32.05 22.39
N ARG A 71 71.51 33.02 21.48
CA ARG A 71 72.72 33.63 20.91
C ARG A 71 72.38 34.94 20.19
N ASN A 72 73.05 36.00 20.60
CA ASN A 72 73.12 37.29 19.91
C ASN A 72 74.18 37.19 18.78
N PRO A 73 74.05 37.89 17.64
CA PRO A 73 74.94 39.04 17.47
C PRO A 73 74.35 40.23 16.66
N MET A 74 74.94 41.40 16.92
CA MET A 74 74.79 42.68 16.22
C MET A 74 75.32 42.68 14.77
N SER A 75 74.74 43.52 13.88
CA SER A 75 75.33 44.73 13.24
C SER A 75 74.71 45.10 11.87
N ASP A 76 74.36 46.40 11.72
CA ASP A 76 74.43 47.36 10.55
C ASP A 76 74.27 46.87 9.08
N SER A 77 73.64 47.54 8.09
CA SER A 77 73.27 48.96 7.83
C SER A 77 72.43 49.15 6.53
N GLY A 78 71.32 49.93 6.58
CA GLY A 78 70.71 50.86 5.57
C GLY A 78 70.27 50.42 4.13
N PRO A 79 69.52 51.26 3.37
CA PRO A 79 68.26 51.94 3.71
C PRO A 79 67.13 51.84 2.62
N ALA A 80 65.89 52.09 3.09
CA ALA A 80 64.72 52.70 2.43
C ALA A 80 64.10 52.07 1.15
N ASP A 81 62.90 51.48 1.30
CA ASP A 81 61.79 51.72 0.36
C ASP A 81 60.40 51.51 1.00
N ASN A 82 59.58 52.56 0.97
CA ASN A 82 58.11 52.65 1.03
C ASN A 82 57.28 51.75 1.99
N GLY A 83 57.25 52.14 3.27
CA GLY A 83 56.01 52.67 3.87
C GLY A 83 54.80 51.76 4.10
N LEU A 84 54.97 50.44 4.16
CA LEU A 84 54.07 49.54 4.88
C LEU A 84 54.68 49.29 6.25
N SER A 85 54.11 49.89 7.29
CA SER A 85 54.57 49.77 8.67
C SER A 85 54.63 48.31 9.13
N ASP A 86 55.80 47.91 9.61
CA ASP A 86 56.23 46.61 10.17
C ASP A 86 55.47 46.16 11.45
N GLU A 87 54.22 46.56 11.69
CA GLU A 87 53.49 46.25 12.94
C GLU A 87 51.99 45.94 12.76
N THR A 88 51.58 45.35 11.64
CA THR A 88 50.27 44.66 11.57
C THR A 88 50.46 43.18 11.96
N GLN A 89 49.53 42.61 12.73
CA GLN A 89 49.20 41.17 12.67
C GLN A 89 50.09 40.14 13.43
N GLN A 90 50.49 40.41 14.68
CA GLN A 90 50.82 39.32 15.63
C GLN A 90 49.69 39.11 16.63
N GLY A 91 48.67 38.33 16.23
CA GLY A 91 47.72 37.72 17.16
C GLY A 91 46.37 37.33 16.57
N TRP A 92 45.86 38.07 15.59
CA TRP A 92 44.53 37.88 15.00
C TRP A 92 44.57 38.13 13.48
N ALA A 93 43.96 37.24 12.70
CA ALA A 93 43.86 37.31 11.25
C ALA A 93 42.43 37.70 10.82
N PRO A 94 42.23 38.44 9.73
CA PRO A 94 40.89 38.76 9.24
C PRO A 94 40.17 37.49 8.76
N LEU A 95 38.89 37.34 9.12
CA LEU A 95 38.01 36.28 8.65
C LEU A 95 36.99 36.90 7.67
N PRO A 96 37.22 36.82 6.35
CA PRO A 96 36.31 37.41 5.38
C PRO A 96 35.03 36.58 5.26
N PHE A 97 34.01 36.94 6.05
CA PHE A 97 32.65 36.37 6.10
C PHE A 97 32.64 34.86 6.48
N PRO A 98 31.59 34.34 7.16
CA PRO A 98 31.53 32.99 7.71
C PRO A 98 31.94 31.91 6.68
N ALA A 99 33.16 31.46 6.85
CA ALA A 99 33.87 30.53 6.00
C ALA A 99 34.88 29.79 6.87
N GLN A 100 35.30 28.62 6.41
CA GLN A 100 36.30 27.82 7.09
C GLN A 100 37.60 28.64 7.22
N PRO A 101 38.08 28.92 8.44
CA PRO A 101 39.30 29.67 8.67
C PRO A 101 40.51 28.95 8.08
N ALA A 102 41.40 29.69 7.42
CA ALA A 102 42.60 29.11 6.82
C ALA A 102 43.66 28.75 7.87
N GLY A 103 44.46 27.72 7.60
CA GLY A 103 45.66 27.37 8.38
C GLY A 103 45.39 26.63 9.69
N ARG A 104 44.47 25.64 9.68
CA ARG A 104 44.09 24.90 10.89
C ARG A 104 45.20 24.08 11.53
N ASP A 105 46.13 23.52 10.75
CA ASP A 105 47.31 22.77 11.21
C ASP A 105 47.06 21.78 12.38
N GLY A 106 45.89 21.12 12.38
CA GLY A 106 45.49 20.16 13.41
C GLY A 106 44.97 20.76 14.73
N ALA A 107 44.79 22.08 14.82
CA ALA A 107 44.16 22.72 15.97
C ALA A 107 42.65 22.43 16.01
N ASN A 108 42.17 22.08 17.20
CA ASN A 108 40.73 21.83 17.45
C ASN A 108 40.02 23.04 18.09
N PHE A 109 40.77 24.06 18.50
CA PHE A 109 40.25 25.28 19.09
C PHE A 109 40.56 26.49 18.22
N ILE A 110 39.54 27.32 18.01
CA ILE A 110 39.66 28.61 17.37
C ILE A 110 39.01 29.68 18.25
N TRP A 111 39.66 30.83 18.33
CA TRP A 111 39.05 32.04 18.85
C TRP A 111 38.65 32.92 17.69
N GLN A 112 37.41 33.40 17.71
CA GLN A 112 36.87 34.37 16.76
C GLN A 112 36.42 35.60 17.54
N ARG A 113 36.59 36.80 16.99
CA ARG A 113 36.12 38.02 17.63
C ARG A 113 35.51 38.99 16.63
N VAL A 114 34.59 39.80 17.13
CA VAL A 114 33.94 40.85 16.35
C VAL A 114 33.70 42.08 17.21
N LEU A 115 33.91 43.26 16.64
CA LEU A 115 33.56 44.53 17.28
C LEU A 115 32.06 44.76 17.15
N LEU A 116 31.37 44.91 18.28
CA LEU A 116 29.92 45.13 18.28
C LEU A 116 29.60 46.58 17.87
N PRO A 117 28.69 46.79 16.91
CA PRO A 117 28.35 48.11 16.41
C PRO A 117 27.63 48.94 17.49
N GLU A 118 27.83 50.26 17.45
CA GLU A 118 27.08 51.17 18.31
C GLU A 118 25.61 51.23 17.88
N GLY A 119 24.70 51.27 18.85
CA GLY A 119 23.26 51.33 18.62
C GLY A 119 22.48 51.52 19.91
N GLN A 120 21.23 51.94 19.81
CA GLN A 120 20.32 52.04 20.96
C GLN A 120 19.45 50.78 21.01
N TRP A 121 19.78 49.88 21.93
CA TRP A 121 19.11 48.58 22.07
C TRP A 121 18.32 48.51 23.39
N ARG A 122 17.19 47.79 23.41
CA ARG A 122 16.39 47.59 24.62
C ARG A 122 16.79 46.31 25.36
N ASP A 123 16.95 45.23 24.63
CA ASP A 123 17.36 43.89 25.08
C ASP A 123 18.21 43.23 23.98
N PRO A 124 19.44 43.71 23.75
CA PRO A 124 20.25 43.29 22.61
C PRO A 124 20.63 41.81 22.71
N ALA A 125 20.55 41.12 21.59
CA ALA A 125 21.07 39.76 21.44
C ALA A 125 21.72 39.56 20.07
N LEU A 126 22.75 38.71 20.05
CA LEU A 126 23.37 38.28 18.81
C LEU A 126 22.76 36.95 18.37
N TYR A 127 22.10 36.96 17.22
CA TYR A 127 21.70 35.76 16.51
C TYR A 127 22.86 35.21 15.69
N ILE A 128 23.17 33.93 15.89
CA ILE A 128 24.12 33.17 15.07
C ILE A 128 23.37 31.95 14.53
N TYR A 129 23.31 31.79 13.21
CA TYR A 129 22.59 30.69 12.58
C TYR A 129 23.15 29.31 12.95
N SER A 130 24.48 29.14 12.93
CA SER A 130 25.14 27.90 13.37
C SER A 130 26.58 28.17 13.80
N VAL A 131 27.02 27.49 14.85
CA VAL A 131 28.42 27.40 15.25
C VAL A 131 28.80 25.92 15.27
N ASP A 132 29.93 25.57 14.66
CA ASP A 132 30.35 24.17 14.60
C ASP A 132 30.69 23.61 15.99
N LEU A 133 30.04 22.49 16.31
CA LEU A 133 30.14 21.70 17.54
C LEU A 133 29.71 22.39 18.83
N ILE A 134 30.60 23.10 19.50
CA ILE A 134 30.40 23.63 20.85
C ILE A 134 31.27 24.88 21.05
N PHE A 135 30.78 25.85 21.83
CA PHE A 135 31.50 27.11 22.00
C PHE A 135 31.12 27.85 23.29
N GLU A 136 31.98 28.79 23.65
CA GLU A 136 31.76 29.75 24.73
C GLU A 136 31.89 31.18 24.17
N ALA A 137 31.06 32.09 24.67
CA ALA A 137 31.08 33.50 24.29
C ALA A 137 31.47 34.38 25.48
N TYR A 138 32.32 35.37 25.22
CA TYR A 138 32.91 36.25 26.23
C TYR A 138 32.84 37.72 25.83
N ILE A 139 32.56 38.60 26.79
CA ILE A 139 32.69 40.06 26.68
C ILE A 139 33.42 40.58 27.92
N ASP A 140 34.40 41.47 27.73
CA ASP A 140 35.23 42.05 28.82
C ASP A 140 35.87 41.00 29.75
N GLY A 141 36.00 39.78 29.22
CA GLY A 141 36.54 38.63 29.91
C GLY A 141 35.61 37.87 30.84
N GLU A 142 34.33 38.20 30.83
CA GLU A 142 33.28 37.42 31.47
C GLU A 142 32.58 36.54 30.44
N MET A 143 32.29 35.29 30.81
CA MET A 143 31.53 34.38 29.96
C MET A 143 30.05 34.75 30.01
N ILE A 144 29.47 35.05 28.85
CA ILE A 144 28.06 35.47 28.73
C ILE A 144 27.16 34.34 28.19
N TYR A 145 27.74 33.36 27.51
CA TYR A 145 27.01 32.26 26.91
C TYR A 145 27.90 31.02 26.76
N LYS A 146 27.32 29.84 26.92
CA LYS A 146 27.99 28.54 26.77
C LYS A 146 27.05 27.58 26.08
N TYR A 147 27.56 26.89 25.07
CA TYR A 147 26.89 25.78 24.41
C TYR A 147 27.81 24.56 24.36
N GLY A 148 27.36 23.47 24.96
CA GLY A 148 28.17 22.27 25.20
C GLY A 148 29.17 22.41 26.35
N ASN A 149 30.07 21.43 26.48
CA ASN A 149 31.07 21.38 27.54
C ASN A 149 32.50 21.32 26.99
N LEU A 150 33.15 22.47 26.88
CA LEU A 150 34.56 22.59 26.47
C LEU A 150 35.56 22.03 27.49
N ASP A 151 35.14 21.83 28.75
CA ASP A 151 36.02 21.37 29.84
C ASP A 151 36.09 19.84 29.94
N ALA A 152 35.37 19.11 29.08
CA ALA A 152 35.39 17.66 29.04
C ALA A 152 36.70 17.14 28.42
N GLU A 153 37.22 16.01 28.93
CA GLU A 153 38.42 15.36 28.36
C GLU A 153 38.26 15.00 26.87
N GLN A 154 37.01 14.73 26.44
CA GLN A 154 36.61 14.55 25.05
C GLN A 154 35.30 15.29 24.83
N PRO A 155 35.36 16.54 24.34
CA PRO A 155 34.16 17.29 24.03
C PRO A 155 33.37 16.60 22.92
N ARG A 156 32.06 16.50 23.08
CA ARG A 156 31.17 15.78 22.15
C ARG A 156 30.32 16.75 21.35
N PHE A 157 29.87 16.27 20.20
CA PHE A 157 28.89 16.97 19.37
C PHE A 157 27.52 17.03 20.05
N GLU A 158 26.97 18.24 20.21
CA GLU A 158 25.67 18.48 20.88
C GLU A 158 24.54 18.84 19.89
N GLY A 159 24.83 18.85 18.58
CA GLY A 159 23.90 19.29 17.52
C GLY A 159 24.27 20.65 16.93
N TRP A 160 23.56 21.05 15.86
CA TRP A 160 23.69 22.36 15.19
C TRP A 160 22.45 23.25 15.41
N PRO A 161 22.17 23.72 16.65
CA PRO A 161 21.12 24.70 16.86
C PRO A 161 21.56 26.10 16.40
N PHE A 162 20.59 26.96 16.15
CA PHE A 162 20.88 28.39 16.11
C PHE A 162 21.06 28.93 17.53
N HIS A 163 21.74 30.06 17.67
CA HIS A 163 22.03 30.66 18.98
C HIS A 163 21.51 32.09 19.04
N ILE A 164 20.79 32.41 20.10
CA ILE A 164 20.45 33.79 20.48
C ILE A 164 21.24 34.10 21.74
N ILE A 165 22.34 34.84 21.60
CA ILE A 165 23.28 35.16 22.66
C ILE A 165 22.86 36.49 23.28
N PRO A 166 22.36 36.53 24.53
CA PRO A 166 22.00 37.78 25.18
C PRO A 166 23.26 38.63 25.41
N LEU A 167 23.17 39.92 25.12
CA LEU A 167 24.27 40.88 25.27
C LEU A 167 23.99 41.87 26.41
N PRO A 168 25.02 42.53 26.97
CA PRO A 168 24.85 43.66 27.87
C PRO A 168 24.06 44.80 27.19
N ARG A 169 23.32 45.59 27.97
CA ARG A 169 22.46 46.69 27.47
C ARG A 169 23.18 47.71 26.57
N GLU A 170 24.48 47.92 26.79
CA GLU A 170 25.33 48.81 26.00
C GLU A 170 26.49 48.01 25.40
N PRO A 171 26.25 47.24 24.32
CA PRO A 171 27.26 46.36 23.73
C PRO A 171 28.23 47.11 22.81
N GLY A 172 27.86 48.30 22.32
CA GLY A 172 28.62 49.06 21.34
C GLY A 172 30.05 49.36 21.76
N GLY A 173 30.99 49.19 20.81
CA GLY A 173 32.41 49.46 21.03
C GLY A 173 33.17 48.38 21.80
N ARG A 174 32.51 47.29 22.22
CA ARG A 174 33.13 46.14 22.88
C ARG A 174 33.38 45.01 21.88
N TYR A 175 34.41 44.21 22.14
CA TYR A 175 34.65 42.99 21.39
C TYR A 175 33.88 41.82 22.00
N LEU A 176 33.11 41.12 21.18
CA LEU A 176 32.62 39.78 21.48
C LEU A 176 33.67 38.76 21.05
N TYR A 177 34.01 37.82 21.93
CA TYR A 177 34.92 36.72 21.65
C TYR A 177 34.16 35.40 21.71
N LEU A 178 34.36 34.54 20.71
CA LEU A 178 33.86 33.18 20.65
C LEU A 178 35.04 32.22 20.69
N ARG A 179 35.02 31.27 21.63
CA ARG A 179 35.94 30.13 21.68
C ARG A 179 35.20 28.92 21.17
N VAL A 180 35.51 28.47 19.96
CA VAL A 180 34.85 27.36 19.29
C VAL A 180 35.77 26.15 19.29
N TYR A 181 35.22 24.98 19.63
CA TYR A 181 35.90 23.70 19.50
C TYR A 181 35.24 22.87 18.41
N SER A 182 36.05 22.25 17.55
CA SER A 182 35.60 21.23 16.62
C SER A 182 36.73 20.24 16.35
N ASP A 183 36.39 18.96 16.30
CA ASP A 183 37.23 17.85 15.81
C ASP A 183 36.81 17.36 14.41
N TYR A 184 35.79 17.99 13.80
CA TYR A 184 35.37 17.76 12.42
C TYR A 184 36.23 18.56 11.45
N PRO A 185 36.27 18.26 10.13
CA PRO A 185 37.06 19.02 9.16
C PRO A 185 36.72 20.53 9.13
N ASP A 186 35.47 20.87 9.39
CA ASP A 186 34.93 22.22 9.43
C ASP A 186 34.92 22.78 10.86
N ILE A 187 35.15 24.08 11.02
CA ILE A 187 35.16 24.78 12.31
C ILE A 187 34.91 26.28 12.13
N GLY A 188 34.02 26.85 12.93
CA GLY A 188 33.74 28.28 12.94
C GLY A 188 32.26 28.61 12.98
N ILE A 189 31.92 29.85 12.65
CA ILE A 189 30.56 30.31 12.46
C ILE A 189 30.18 30.11 11.00
N TYR A 190 28.97 29.59 10.78
CA TYR A 190 28.42 29.37 9.45
C TYR A 190 27.14 30.18 9.28
N HIS A 191 26.93 30.62 8.04
CA HIS A 191 25.77 31.41 7.65
C HIS A 191 25.68 32.75 8.41
N ARG A 192 24.48 33.22 8.71
CA ARG A 192 24.25 34.61 9.07
C ARG A 192 24.50 34.91 10.56
N VAL A 193 24.99 36.13 10.81
CA VAL A 193 25.07 36.76 12.14
C VAL A 193 24.33 38.09 12.16
N VAL A 194 23.34 38.23 13.04
CA VAL A 194 22.51 39.44 13.20
C VAL A 194 22.56 39.93 14.64
N LEU A 195 22.77 41.23 14.84
CA LEU A 195 22.55 41.89 16.12
C LEU A 195 21.22 42.63 16.09
N ASP A 196 20.34 42.35 17.05
CA ASP A 196 19.08 43.05 17.21
C ASP A 196 18.50 42.91 18.62
N ASP A 197 17.35 43.54 18.87
CA ASP A 197 16.56 43.28 20.07
C ASP A 197 16.02 41.84 20.06
N ARG A 198 16.17 41.14 21.18
CA ARG A 198 15.85 39.72 21.30
C ARG A 198 14.40 39.37 20.94
N ALA A 199 13.45 40.25 21.25
CA ALA A 199 12.04 40.05 20.94
C ALA A 199 11.80 40.04 19.41
N ASP A 200 12.45 40.96 18.71
CA ASP A 200 12.36 41.14 17.26
C ASP A 200 13.02 39.95 16.52
N LEU A 201 14.14 39.43 17.03
CA LEU A 201 14.76 38.20 16.53
C LEU A 201 13.84 36.98 16.65
N ILE A 202 13.15 36.83 17.79
CA ILE A 202 12.23 35.70 18.00
C ILE A 202 11.01 35.83 17.08
N GLU A 203 10.44 37.03 16.94
CA GLU A 203 9.32 37.28 16.03
C GLU A 203 9.70 36.94 14.59
N TRP A 204 10.86 37.41 14.13
CA TRP A 204 11.38 37.11 12.80
C TRP A 204 11.54 35.60 12.58
N LEU A 205 12.20 34.89 13.51
CA LEU A 205 12.39 33.44 13.42
C LEU A 205 11.06 32.66 13.36
N LEU A 206 10.04 33.12 14.07
CA LEU A 206 8.71 32.49 14.08
C LEU A 206 7.94 32.74 12.77
N LEU A 207 8.13 33.91 12.13
CA LEU A 207 7.41 34.27 10.92
C LEU A 207 8.09 33.73 9.64
N SER A 208 9.41 33.60 9.62
CA SER A 208 10.18 33.16 8.45
C SER A 208 10.04 31.69 8.05
N ASN A 209 9.25 30.86 8.75
CA ASN A 209 9.08 29.44 8.42
C ASN A 209 7.64 28.95 8.61
N VAL A 210 6.65 29.85 8.51
CA VAL A 210 5.23 29.50 8.77
C VAL A 210 4.68 28.56 7.69
N ASP A 211 5.14 28.71 6.46
CA ASP A 211 4.78 27.85 5.32
C ASP A 211 5.25 26.40 5.53
N LEU A 212 6.47 26.20 6.03
CA LEU A 212 7.02 24.88 6.37
C LEU A 212 6.21 24.22 7.50
N LEU A 213 5.81 24.98 8.52
CA LEU A 213 4.98 24.49 9.61
C LEU A 213 3.58 24.09 9.12
N ALA A 214 2.98 24.91 8.25
CA ALA A 214 1.69 24.60 7.62
C ALA A 214 1.77 23.34 6.76
N PHE A 215 2.84 23.18 5.97
CA PHE A 215 3.13 21.99 5.18
C PHE A 215 3.27 20.74 6.06
N ALA A 216 4.10 20.80 7.11
CA ALA A 216 4.30 19.72 8.05
C ALA A 216 2.98 19.29 8.72
N GLY A 217 2.21 20.26 9.22
CA GLY A 217 0.90 20.01 9.82
C GLY A 217 -0.09 19.38 8.84
N ALA A 218 -0.17 19.87 7.61
CA ALA A 218 -1.04 19.30 6.58
C ALA A 218 -0.72 17.83 6.28
N LEU A 219 0.57 17.50 6.12
CA LEU A 219 1.00 16.12 5.89
C LEU A 219 0.72 15.20 7.07
N LEU A 220 0.93 15.67 8.31
CA LEU A 220 0.61 14.88 9.51
C LEU A 220 -0.88 14.59 9.60
N VAL A 221 -1.75 15.56 9.31
CA VAL A 221 -3.22 15.38 9.31
C VAL A 221 -3.66 14.42 8.20
N ILE A 222 -3.18 14.61 6.96
CA ILE A 222 -3.48 13.73 5.83
C ILE A 222 -3.01 12.29 6.11
N GLY A 223 -1.79 12.15 6.65
CA GLY A 223 -1.20 10.87 7.03
C GLY A 223 -1.99 10.16 8.12
N ALA A 224 -2.40 10.89 9.17
CA ALA A 224 -3.23 10.34 10.24
C ALA A 224 -4.60 9.87 9.73
N PHE A 225 -5.24 10.64 8.85
CA PHE A 225 -6.51 10.23 8.23
C PHE A 225 -6.34 8.96 7.37
N ALA A 226 -5.29 8.90 6.54
CA ALA A 226 -4.99 7.72 5.73
C ALA A 226 -4.68 6.49 6.58
N MET A 227 -3.99 6.65 7.71
CA MET A 227 -3.70 5.58 8.68
C MET A 227 -4.98 5.08 9.36
N LEU A 228 -5.84 5.98 9.84
CA LEU A 228 -7.12 5.62 10.46
C LEU A 228 -8.02 4.86 9.47
N HIS A 229 -8.06 5.31 8.21
CA HIS A 229 -8.78 4.60 7.16
C HIS A 229 -8.23 3.19 6.96
N PHE A 230 -6.90 3.03 6.86
CA PHE A 230 -6.27 1.72 6.75
C PHE A 230 -6.58 0.80 7.94
N LEU A 231 -6.51 1.30 9.18
CA LEU A 231 -6.81 0.53 10.38
C LEU A 231 -8.27 0.05 10.42
N ARG A 232 -9.20 0.87 9.90
CA ARG A 232 -10.63 0.55 9.85
C ARG A 232 -10.98 -0.45 8.75
N THR A 233 -10.50 -0.25 7.53
CA THR A 233 -10.92 -1.07 6.38
C THR A 233 -10.04 -2.30 6.21
N ARG A 234 -8.74 -2.23 6.56
CA ARG A 234 -7.71 -3.24 6.25
C ARG A 234 -7.65 -3.65 4.77
N GLU A 235 -8.26 -2.88 3.88
CA GLU A 235 -8.49 -3.29 2.49
C GLU A 235 -7.26 -3.12 1.60
N SER A 236 -6.37 -2.17 1.89
CA SER A 236 -5.28 -1.85 0.96
C SER A 236 -3.99 -1.36 1.62
N TRP A 237 -2.90 -2.09 1.35
CA TRP A 237 -1.52 -1.72 1.66
C TRP A 237 -1.10 -0.38 1.05
N THR A 238 -1.78 0.11 0.00
CA THR A 238 -1.53 1.43 -0.59
C THR A 238 -1.80 2.56 0.40
N HIS A 239 -2.86 2.45 1.22
CA HIS A 239 -3.20 3.48 2.21
C HIS A 239 -2.19 3.50 3.35
N LEU A 240 -1.73 2.32 3.82
CA LEU A 240 -0.66 2.24 4.81
C LEU A 240 0.61 2.90 4.27
N ALA A 241 1.07 2.53 3.07
CA ALA A 241 2.27 3.09 2.49
C ALA A 241 2.17 4.62 2.32
N PHE A 242 1.04 5.12 1.79
CA PHE A 242 0.79 6.55 1.65
C PHE A 242 0.76 7.28 3.00
N SER A 243 0.12 6.68 4.02
CA SER A 243 0.10 7.25 5.37
C SER A 243 1.48 7.37 5.97
N LEU A 244 2.34 6.35 5.80
CA LEU A 244 3.71 6.38 6.26
C LEU A 244 4.50 7.48 5.56
N VAL A 245 4.38 7.61 4.22
CA VAL A 245 5.02 8.72 3.47
C VAL A 245 4.64 10.07 4.06
N CYS A 246 3.35 10.34 4.26
CA CYS A 246 2.89 11.63 4.78
C CYS A 246 3.34 11.87 6.23
N LEU A 247 3.24 10.86 7.09
CA LEU A 247 3.61 10.99 8.50
C LEU A 247 5.13 11.19 8.67
N THR A 248 5.95 10.42 7.97
CA THR A 248 7.41 10.55 8.06
C THR A 248 7.90 11.85 7.46
N GLU A 249 7.33 12.28 6.33
CA GLU A 249 7.72 13.55 5.72
C GLU A 249 7.22 14.75 6.52
N GLY A 250 5.99 14.74 7.01
CA GLY A 250 5.46 15.79 7.88
C GLY A 250 6.26 15.89 9.18
N TYR A 251 6.68 14.76 9.75
CA TYR A 251 7.56 14.73 10.91
C TYR A 251 8.95 15.29 10.59
N ARG A 252 9.57 14.90 9.46
CA ARG A 252 10.88 15.42 9.05
C ARG A 252 10.85 16.92 8.83
N ALA A 253 9.85 17.43 8.12
CA ALA A 253 9.67 18.86 7.91
C ALA A 253 9.58 19.63 9.23
N LEU A 254 8.98 19.04 10.26
CA LEU A 254 8.97 19.61 11.60
C LEU A 254 10.33 19.47 12.31
N ALA A 255 10.93 18.28 12.31
CA ALA A 255 12.18 17.97 13.02
C ALA A 255 13.40 18.73 12.46
N ASP A 256 13.43 18.96 11.14
CA ASP A 256 14.49 19.71 10.45
C ASP A 256 14.26 21.24 10.49
N SER A 257 13.10 21.69 11.02
CA SER A 257 12.81 23.12 11.17
C SER A 257 13.44 23.71 12.44
N MET A 258 13.30 25.03 12.62
CA MET A 258 13.78 25.74 13.81
C MET A 258 12.88 25.57 15.04
N TYR A 259 11.61 25.17 14.85
CA TYR A 259 10.61 25.10 15.93
C TYR A 259 10.92 24.08 17.04
N PRO A 260 11.45 22.88 16.77
CA PRO A 260 11.71 21.88 17.81
C PRO A 260 12.69 22.36 18.87
N GLN A 261 13.61 23.27 18.52
CA GLN A 261 14.55 23.87 19.46
C GLN A 261 13.84 24.64 20.59
N TYR A 262 12.69 25.26 20.31
CA TYR A 262 11.87 25.95 21.32
C TYR A 262 11.09 24.99 22.22
N VAL A 263 10.71 23.82 21.69
CA VAL A 263 9.94 22.81 22.44
C VAL A 263 10.84 22.00 23.35
N TYR A 264 11.99 21.57 22.81
CA TYR A 264 12.97 20.76 23.51
C TYR A 264 14.36 21.04 22.96
N GLY A 265 15.20 21.70 23.77
CA GLY A 265 16.48 22.27 23.33
C GLY A 265 17.59 21.27 22.97
N ASN A 266 17.37 19.96 23.10
CA ASN A 266 18.33 18.96 22.63
C ASN A 266 18.15 18.73 21.12
N MET A 267 18.88 19.49 20.32
CA MET A 267 18.80 19.46 18.86
C MET A 267 19.27 18.12 18.27
N LEU A 268 20.17 17.43 18.96
CA LEU A 268 20.70 16.15 18.54
C LEU A 268 19.61 15.06 18.44
N ILE A 269 18.66 15.03 19.38
CA ILE A 269 17.52 14.10 19.35
C ILE A 269 16.63 14.34 18.13
N TRP A 270 16.35 15.60 17.78
CA TRP A 270 15.56 15.96 16.60
C TRP A 270 16.26 15.56 15.30
N HIS A 271 17.57 15.75 15.24
CA HIS A 271 18.38 15.30 14.12
C HIS A 271 18.32 13.78 13.93
N TYR A 272 18.59 13.00 14.99
CA TYR A 272 18.52 11.54 14.92
C TYR A 272 17.11 11.07 14.54
N THR A 273 16.07 11.58 15.19
CA THR A 273 14.70 11.16 14.87
C THR A 273 14.27 11.52 13.44
N SER A 274 14.74 12.65 12.89
CA SER A 274 14.56 13.00 11.47
C SER A 274 15.19 11.97 10.53
N TRP A 275 16.42 11.51 10.80
CA TRP A 275 17.08 10.44 10.04
C TRP A 275 16.33 9.11 10.12
N VAL A 276 15.82 8.74 11.30
CA VAL A 276 14.96 7.55 11.45
C VAL A 276 13.74 7.66 10.53
N ALA A 277 13.10 8.83 10.49
CA ALA A 277 11.96 9.07 9.62
C ALA A 277 12.35 8.95 8.12
N LEU A 278 13.55 9.37 7.71
CA LEU A 278 14.05 9.19 6.34
C LEU A 278 14.25 7.72 5.98
N PHE A 279 14.81 6.95 6.91
CA PHE A 279 15.01 5.50 6.77
C PHE A 279 13.69 4.73 6.68
N ILE A 280 12.57 5.32 7.12
CA ILE A 280 11.22 4.77 6.93
C ILE A 280 10.57 5.31 5.64
N LEU A 281 10.78 6.59 5.32
CA LEU A 281 10.18 7.29 4.19
C LEU A 281 10.49 6.61 2.86
N ILE A 282 11.76 6.33 2.56
CA ILE A 282 12.14 5.77 1.25
C ILE A 282 11.53 4.36 1.05
N PRO A 283 11.61 3.42 2.01
CA PRO A 283 10.84 2.18 1.94
C PRO A 283 9.34 2.40 1.77
N ALA A 284 8.74 3.39 2.44
CA ALA A 284 7.31 3.67 2.34
C ALA A 284 6.92 4.14 0.92
N VAL A 285 7.72 5.00 0.30
CA VAL A 285 7.54 5.42 -1.11
C VAL A 285 7.63 4.20 -2.03
N LEU A 286 8.63 3.34 -1.87
CA LEU A 286 8.77 2.12 -2.68
C LEU A 286 7.62 1.13 -2.44
N ALA A 287 7.14 1.00 -1.21
CA ALA A 287 5.98 0.18 -0.87
C ALA A 287 4.70 0.72 -1.54
N PHE A 288 4.55 2.04 -1.62
CA PHE A 288 3.46 2.68 -2.36
C PHE A 288 3.49 2.26 -3.82
N PHE A 289 4.63 2.45 -4.52
CA PHE A 289 4.80 2.05 -5.92
C PHE A 289 4.58 0.54 -6.13
N ARG A 290 5.13 -0.29 -5.25
CA ARG A 290 4.91 -1.76 -5.26
C ARG A 290 3.44 -2.13 -5.14
N SER A 291 2.64 -1.37 -4.40
CA SER A 291 1.20 -1.62 -4.21
C SER A 291 0.34 -1.22 -5.41
N ILE A 292 0.80 -0.24 -6.21
CA ILE A 292 0.08 0.24 -7.39
C ILE A 292 0.49 -0.46 -8.69
N TYR A 293 1.69 -1.06 -8.72
CA TYR A 293 2.20 -1.75 -9.90
C TYR A 293 1.69 -3.18 -10.03
N THR A 294 1.65 -3.67 -11.27
CA THR A 294 1.33 -5.06 -11.64
C THR A 294 2.43 -5.62 -12.54
N GLY A 295 2.49 -6.95 -12.69
CA GLY A 295 3.43 -7.61 -13.62
C GLY A 295 4.91 -7.31 -13.38
N PHE A 296 5.62 -6.98 -14.46
CA PHE A 296 7.06 -6.74 -14.47
C PHE A 296 7.48 -5.53 -13.61
N GLU A 297 6.70 -4.45 -13.65
CA GLU A 297 6.98 -3.24 -12.87
C GLU A 297 6.91 -3.54 -11.36
N LYS A 298 5.95 -4.36 -10.92
CA LYS A 298 5.82 -4.80 -9.52
C LYS A 298 7.01 -5.64 -9.07
N LEU A 299 7.56 -6.47 -9.96
CA LEU A 299 8.72 -7.31 -9.67
C LEU A 299 9.94 -6.42 -9.35
N ILE A 300 10.24 -5.45 -10.21
CA ILE A 300 11.34 -4.48 -9.99
C ILE A 300 11.14 -3.77 -8.64
N MET A 301 9.96 -3.18 -8.41
CA MET A 301 9.69 -2.46 -7.17
C MET A 301 9.76 -3.35 -5.93
N THR A 302 9.45 -4.64 -6.04
CA THR A 302 9.58 -5.59 -4.93
C THR A 302 11.05 -5.82 -4.56
N TYR A 303 11.95 -5.94 -5.54
CA TYR A 303 13.38 -6.05 -5.26
C TYR A 303 13.95 -4.77 -4.68
N LEU A 304 13.65 -3.61 -5.28
CA LEU A 304 14.12 -2.32 -4.77
C LEU A 304 13.64 -2.07 -3.33
N PHE A 305 12.36 -2.35 -3.04
CA PHE A 305 11.80 -2.26 -1.69
C PHE A 305 12.57 -3.15 -0.69
N ARG A 306 12.82 -4.42 -1.03
CA ARG A 306 13.54 -5.35 -0.13
C ARG A 306 14.98 -4.88 0.13
N ILE A 307 15.68 -4.45 -0.93
CA ILE A 307 17.04 -3.91 -0.81
C ILE A 307 17.02 -2.70 0.11
N GLN A 308 16.11 -1.74 -0.14
CA GLN A 308 16.03 -0.52 0.66
C GLN A 308 15.71 -0.78 2.13
N VAL A 309 14.83 -1.74 2.44
CA VAL A 309 14.51 -2.12 3.82
C VAL A 309 15.75 -2.66 4.53
N VAL A 310 16.51 -3.53 3.88
CA VAL A 310 17.76 -4.08 4.45
C VAL A 310 18.79 -2.97 4.66
N VAL A 311 18.97 -2.12 3.65
CA VAL A 311 19.88 -0.96 3.73
C VAL A 311 19.47 -0.05 4.88
N SER A 312 18.20 0.35 4.96
CA SER A 312 17.68 1.23 6.01
C SER A 312 17.85 0.62 7.40
N ALA A 313 17.67 -0.70 7.55
CA ALA A 313 17.93 -1.39 8.81
C ALA A 313 19.42 -1.36 9.22
N ILE A 314 20.35 -1.53 8.26
CA ILE A 314 21.79 -1.42 8.53
C ILE A 314 22.14 -0.01 9.00
N TYR A 315 21.60 1.02 8.36
CA TYR A 315 21.86 2.41 8.76
C TYR A 315 21.26 2.74 10.13
N LEU A 316 20.08 2.23 10.47
CA LEU A 316 19.53 2.35 11.83
C LEU A 316 20.45 1.72 12.88
N VAL A 317 21.11 0.60 12.56
CA VAL A 317 22.10 0.00 13.45
C VAL A 317 23.35 0.89 13.55
N PHE A 318 23.90 1.36 12.43
CA PHE A 318 25.06 2.27 12.46
C PHE A 318 24.78 3.54 13.26
N MET A 319 23.56 4.08 13.14
CA MET A 319 23.08 5.21 13.91
C MET A 319 23.09 4.95 15.41
N ALA A 320 22.60 3.78 15.84
CA ALA A 320 22.52 3.41 17.24
C ALA A 320 23.90 3.28 17.91
N PHE A 321 24.95 3.07 17.10
CA PHE A 321 26.35 3.02 17.55
C PHE A 321 27.15 4.30 17.24
N ASP A 322 26.47 5.36 16.78
CA ASP A 322 27.10 6.64 16.40
C ASP A 322 28.19 6.51 15.32
N LEU A 323 28.00 5.54 14.42
CA LEU A 323 28.93 5.22 13.33
C LEU A 323 28.54 5.90 12.00
N ILE A 324 27.56 6.80 12.00
CA ILE A 324 27.13 7.48 10.78
C ILE A 324 28.08 8.65 10.50
N ALA A 325 29.13 8.35 9.73
CA ALA A 325 29.93 9.37 9.05
C ALA A 325 29.35 9.67 7.66
N VAL A 326 29.69 10.84 7.10
CA VAL A 326 29.30 11.25 5.73
C VAL A 326 29.61 10.14 4.72
N MET A 327 30.81 9.54 4.81
CA MET A 327 31.24 8.45 3.94
C MET A 327 30.39 7.19 4.07
N VAL A 328 29.90 6.89 5.27
CA VAL A 328 29.04 5.74 5.54
C VAL A 328 27.68 5.94 4.86
N SER A 329 27.17 7.18 4.72
CA SER A 329 25.87 7.50 4.10
C SER A 329 25.84 7.50 2.55
N VAL A 330 27.00 7.48 1.89
CA VAL A 330 27.10 7.58 0.42
C VAL A 330 26.31 6.47 -0.31
N PRO A 331 26.39 5.17 0.07
CA PRO A 331 25.60 4.13 -0.57
C PRO A 331 24.08 4.36 -0.50
N PHE A 332 23.58 4.92 0.60
CA PHE A 332 22.17 5.25 0.77
C PHE A 332 21.71 6.31 -0.25
N ARG A 333 22.55 7.34 -0.46
CA ARG A 333 22.30 8.44 -1.39
C ARG A 333 22.38 7.99 -2.85
N ILE A 334 23.35 7.13 -3.20
CA ILE A 334 23.45 6.52 -4.54
C ILE A 334 22.17 5.75 -4.87
N LEU A 335 21.64 5.01 -3.89
CA LEU A 335 20.43 4.24 -4.06
C LEU A 335 19.19 5.15 -4.23
N ALA A 336 19.11 6.26 -3.49
CA ALA A 336 18.10 7.29 -3.70
C ALA A 336 18.17 7.91 -5.11
N LEU A 337 19.36 8.24 -5.61
CA LEU A 337 19.57 8.73 -6.99
C LEU A 337 19.12 7.69 -8.04
N LEU A 338 19.40 6.41 -7.81
CA LEU A 338 18.90 5.34 -8.68
C LEU A 338 17.36 5.36 -8.75
N TYR A 339 16.67 5.60 -7.63
CA TYR A 339 15.21 5.66 -7.61
C TYR A 339 14.65 6.85 -8.38
N LEU A 340 15.34 8.00 -8.33
CA LEU A 340 14.99 9.18 -9.13
C LEU A 340 15.07 8.93 -10.64
N VAL A 341 15.78 7.89 -11.08
CA VAL A 341 15.84 7.47 -12.49
C VAL A 341 14.86 6.33 -12.78
N VAL A 342 14.84 5.30 -11.95
CA VAL A 342 14.06 4.09 -12.20
C VAL A 342 12.56 4.35 -12.13
N ILE A 343 12.07 5.06 -11.11
CA ILE A 343 10.63 5.34 -10.94
C ILE A 343 10.06 6.06 -12.17
N PRO A 344 10.61 7.21 -12.62
CA PRO A 344 10.06 7.90 -13.78
C PRO A 344 10.23 7.10 -15.07
N ALA A 345 11.30 6.30 -15.23
CA ALA A 345 11.41 5.40 -16.39
C ALA A 345 10.26 4.38 -16.46
N LEU A 346 9.88 3.80 -15.31
CA LEU A 346 8.72 2.90 -15.23
C LEU A 346 7.40 3.65 -15.43
N GLU A 347 7.25 4.85 -14.89
CA GLU A 347 6.04 5.66 -15.08
C GLU A 347 5.87 6.14 -16.52
N ILE A 348 6.96 6.49 -17.22
CA ILE A 348 6.92 6.81 -18.65
C ILE A 348 6.41 5.60 -19.42
N ARG A 349 6.96 4.39 -19.16
CA ARG A 349 6.51 3.15 -19.79
C ARG A 349 5.02 2.88 -19.53
N ARG A 350 4.54 3.09 -18.30
CA ARG A 350 3.11 2.93 -17.93
C ARG A 350 2.22 3.99 -18.57
N SER A 351 2.69 5.23 -18.66
CA SER A 351 1.99 6.34 -19.31
C SER A 351 1.81 6.09 -20.81
N LEU A 352 2.84 5.54 -21.47
CA LEU A 352 2.80 5.12 -22.88
C LEU A 352 1.78 3.99 -23.13
N ARG A 353 1.52 3.13 -22.13
CA ARG A 353 0.46 2.12 -22.16
C ARG A 353 -0.94 2.67 -21.80
N GLY A 354 -1.07 3.97 -21.57
CA GLY A 354 -2.35 4.64 -21.30
C GLY A 354 -2.73 4.77 -19.83
N SER A 355 -1.84 4.47 -18.88
CA SER A 355 -2.15 4.63 -17.45
C SER A 355 -2.30 6.10 -17.06
N ILE A 356 -3.49 6.48 -16.57
CA ILE A 356 -3.77 7.84 -16.06
C ILE A 356 -3.00 8.09 -14.76
N ASP A 357 -2.95 7.10 -13.86
CA ASP A 357 -2.23 7.19 -12.60
C ASP A 357 -0.75 7.53 -12.83
N ALA A 358 -0.15 6.92 -13.87
CA ALA A 358 1.24 7.18 -14.23
C ALA A 358 1.47 8.63 -14.70
N ARG A 359 0.51 9.21 -15.43
CA ARG A 359 0.59 10.61 -15.88
C ARG A 359 0.54 11.59 -14.72
N ILE A 360 -0.35 11.34 -13.75
CA ILE A 360 -0.47 12.16 -12.54
C ILE A 360 0.84 12.11 -11.74
N ILE A 361 1.37 10.91 -11.52
CA ILE A 361 2.63 10.72 -10.80
C ILE A 361 3.79 11.38 -11.54
N LEU A 362 3.89 11.25 -12.87
CA LEU A 362 4.99 11.82 -13.64
C LEU A 362 5.06 13.35 -13.48
N VAL A 363 3.91 14.03 -13.49
CA VAL A 363 3.86 15.49 -13.29
C VAL A 363 4.37 15.86 -11.91
N GLY A 364 3.91 15.19 -10.85
CA GLY A 364 4.35 15.50 -9.50
C GLY A 364 5.81 15.12 -9.23
N PHE A 365 6.23 13.98 -9.76
CA PHE A 365 7.58 13.44 -9.57
C PHE A 365 8.64 14.26 -10.34
N ALA A 366 8.30 14.88 -11.47
CA ALA A 366 9.27 15.66 -12.26
C ALA A 366 9.88 16.84 -11.48
N PHE A 367 9.07 17.56 -10.69
CA PHE A 367 9.57 18.66 -9.86
C PHE A 367 10.37 18.15 -8.66
N TYR A 368 9.88 17.08 -8.03
CA TYR A 368 10.53 16.46 -6.88
C TYR A 368 11.88 15.85 -7.25
N SER A 369 11.98 15.12 -8.36
CA SER A 369 13.21 14.41 -8.73
C SER A 369 14.36 15.33 -9.07
N ILE A 370 14.09 16.49 -9.68
CA ILE A 370 15.11 17.51 -9.92
C ILE A 370 15.60 18.10 -8.59
N ASN A 371 14.68 18.53 -7.71
CA ASN A 371 15.05 19.09 -6.40
C ASN A 371 15.81 18.08 -5.54
N ALA A 372 15.28 16.87 -5.38
CA ALA A 372 15.91 15.82 -4.60
C ALA A 372 17.28 15.43 -5.18
N GLY A 373 17.41 15.38 -6.51
CA GLY A 373 18.69 15.11 -7.17
C GLY A 373 19.73 16.18 -6.87
N LEU A 374 19.36 17.46 -6.95
CA LEU A 374 20.25 18.58 -6.64
C LEU A 374 20.68 18.58 -5.16
N VAL A 375 19.74 18.35 -4.24
CA VAL A 375 20.05 18.24 -2.79
C VAL A 375 21.02 17.11 -2.52
N ILE A 376 20.78 15.92 -3.07
CA ILE A 376 21.69 14.78 -2.87
C ILE A 376 23.10 15.10 -3.41
N LEU A 377 23.21 15.80 -4.54
CA LEU A 377 24.49 16.22 -5.09
C LEU A 377 25.20 17.27 -4.22
N MET A 378 24.47 18.20 -3.61
CA MET A 378 25.01 19.16 -2.63
C MET A 378 25.51 18.45 -1.38
N ASP A 379 24.71 17.54 -0.84
CA ASP A 379 25.08 16.75 0.34
C ASP A 379 26.33 15.88 0.10
N MET A 380 26.57 15.47 -1.14
CA MET A 380 27.77 14.74 -1.56
C MET A 380 28.99 15.64 -1.83
N GLY A 381 28.85 16.96 -1.67
CA GLY A 381 29.90 17.94 -1.93
C GLY A 381 30.21 18.14 -3.42
N LEU A 382 29.32 17.71 -4.32
CA LEU A 382 29.50 17.82 -5.77
C LEU A 382 28.98 19.15 -6.34
N LEU A 383 28.08 19.82 -5.60
CA LEU A 383 27.54 21.12 -5.94
C LEU A 383 27.63 22.06 -4.73
N PRO A 384 27.78 23.39 -4.96
CA PRO A 384 27.64 24.36 -3.88
C PRO A 384 26.19 24.36 -3.35
N ASP A 385 26.02 24.74 -2.09
CA ASP A 385 24.69 24.90 -1.50
C ASP A 385 23.88 25.97 -2.25
N LEU A 386 22.80 25.55 -2.92
CA LEU A 386 21.91 26.44 -3.68
C LEU A 386 20.66 26.86 -2.90
N ARG A 387 20.51 26.46 -1.63
CA ARG A 387 19.38 26.83 -0.75
C ARG A 387 18.01 26.61 -1.41
N LEU A 388 17.77 25.38 -1.82
CA LEU A 388 16.53 25.00 -2.49
C LEU A 388 15.39 24.82 -1.48
N ASN A 389 14.23 25.44 -1.74
CA ASN A 389 13.01 25.18 -0.99
C ASN A 389 12.39 23.83 -1.44
N THR A 390 12.74 22.77 -0.74
CA THR A 390 12.39 21.39 -1.10
C THR A 390 10.92 21.04 -0.83
N HIS A 391 10.31 21.66 0.18
CA HIS A 391 8.95 21.36 0.65
C HIS A 391 7.88 21.56 -0.41
N TYR A 392 8.02 22.58 -1.27
CA TYR A 392 7.06 22.80 -2.38
C TYR A 392 7.06 21.64 -3.39
N SER A 393 8.24 21.15 -3.77
CA SER A 393 8.37 20.05 -4.73
C SER A 393 7.83 18.73 -4.15
N MET A 394 8.05 18.51 -2.85
CA MET A 394 7.52 17.36 -2.13
C MET A 394 6.00 17.46 -1.95
N PHE A 395 5.46 18.64 -1.67
CA PHE A 395 4.01 18.86 -1.56
C PHE A 395 3.29 18.49 -2.85
N ILE A 396 3.81 18.95 -4.00
CA ILE A 396 3.26 18.62 -5.31
C ILE A 396 3.30 17.10 -5.54
N PHE A 397 4.42 16.44 -5.18
CA PHE A 397 4.56 15.00 -5.32
C PHE A 397 3.58 14.22 -4.42
N VAL A 398 3.47 14.57 -3.14
CA VAL A 398 2.52 13.92 -2.22
C VAL A 398 1.08 14.16 -2.64
N CYS A 399 0.73 15.36 -3.14
CA CYS A 399 -0.58 15.62 -3.72
C CYS A 399 -0.87 14.72 -4.93
N ALA A 400 0.12 14.51 -5.81
CA ALA A 400 -0.02 13.58 -6.93
C ALA A 400 -0.26 12.12 -6.46
N LEU A 401 0.46 11.68 -5.42
CA LEU A 401 0.22 10.37 -4.81
C LEU A 401 -1.19 10.29 -4.20
N GLY A 402 -1.62 11.33 -3.47
CA GLY A 402 -2.95 11.42 -2.87
C GLY A 402 -4.08 11.38 -3.90
N LEU A 403 -3.93 12.08 -5.02
CA LEU A 403 -4.87 12.03 -6.14
C LEU A 403 -5.00 10.61 -6.72
N VAL A 404 -3.88 9.88 -6.83
CA VAL A 404 -3.90 8.47 -7.25
C VAL A 404 -4.61 7.59 -6.22
N VAL A 405 -4.38 7.79 -4.92
CA VAL A 405 -5.09 7.06 -3.86
C VAL A 405 -6.60 7.28 -3.96
N ILE A 406 -7.03 8.54 -4.05
CA ILE A 406 -8.45 8.92 -4.15
C ILE A 406 -9.08 8.31 -5.41
N ARG A 407 -8.41 8.42 -6.56
CA ARG A 407 -8.89 7.87 -7.83
C ARG A 407 -9.04 6.35 -7.77
N ARG A 408 -8.04 5.63 -7.25
CA ARG A 408 -8.10 4.17 -7.15
C ARG A 408 -9.16 3.71 -6.16
N TYR A 409 -9.35 4.45 -5.07
CA TYR A 409 -10.43 4.19 -4.12
C TYR A 409 -11.81 4.33 -4.80
N ALA A 410 -12.02 5.41 -5.57
CA ALA A 410 -13.28 5.61 -6.31
C ALA A 410 -13.56 4.48 -7.31
N LEU A 411 -12.55 4.06 -8.09
CA LEU A 411 -12.68 2.97 -9.05
C LEU A 411 -12.98 1.62 -8.38
N MET A 412 -12.29 1.31 -7.29
CA MET A 412 -12.51 0.07 -6.54
C MET A 412 -13.90 0.04 -5.92
N ARG A 413 -14.40 1.17 -5.43
CA ARG A 413 -15.76 1.27 -4.88
C ARG A 413 -16.82 1.03 -5.95
N GLU A 414 -16.66 1.62 -7.13
CA GLU A 414 -17.59 1.41 -8.25
C GLU A 414 -17.64 -0.05 -8.69
N GLU A 415 -16.47 -0.69 -8.78
CA GLU A 415 -16.35 -2.11 -9.10
C GLU A 415 -17.01 -2.99 -8.03
N ASN A 416 -16.75 -2.73 -6.74
CA ASN A 416 -17.39 -3.47 -5.64
C ASN A 416 -18.91 -3.32 -5.63
N VAL A 417 -19.43 -2.11 -5.88
CA VAL A 417 -20.88 -1.89 -5.99
C VAL A 417 -21.46 -2.68 -7.16
N ARG A 418 -20.81 -2.65 -8.32
CA ARG A 418 -21.25 -3.43 -9.49
C ARG A 418 -21.23 -4.94 -9.21
N TYR A 419 -20.19 -5.45 -8.56
CA TYR A 419 -20.14 -6.85 -8.13
C TYR A 419 -21.27 -7.19 -7.16
N SER A 420 -21.57 -6.31 -6.20
CA SER A 420 -22.65 -6.54 -5.24
C SER A 420 -24.02 -6.60 -5.91
N ILE A 421 -24.30 -5.72 -6.87
CA ILE A 421 -25.57 -5.71 -7.63
C ILE A 421 -25.71 -7.01 -8.42
N VAL A 422 -24.68 -7.41 -9.18
CA VAL A 422 -24.72 -8.67 -9.95
C VAL A 422 -24.89 -9.89 -9.04
N SER A 423 -24.24 -9.88 -7.87
CA SER A 423 -24.37 -10.97 -6.89
C SER A 423 -25.79 -11.05 -6.30
N GLU A 424 -26.44 -9.91 -6.04
CA GLU A 424 -27.81 -9.85 -5.52
C GLU A 424 -28.84 -10.31 -6.57
N GLU A 425 -28.66 -9.91 -7.84
CA GLU A 425 -29.48 -10.38 -8.96
C GLU A 425 -29.36 -11.89 -9.16
N LEU A 426 -28.14 -12.45 -9.07
CA LEU A 426 -27.92 -13.90 -9.15
C LEU A 426 -28.57 -14.67 -8.00
N GLU A 427 -28.48 -14.16 -6.77
CA GLU A 427 -29.13 -14.79 -5.62
C GLU A 427 -30.66 -14.73 -5.74
N THR A 428 -31.20 -13.65 -6.29
CA THR A 428 -32.64 -13.53 -6.58
C THR A 428 -33.06 -14.55 -7.65
N ALA A 429 -32.31 -14.66 -8.74
CA ALA A 429 -32.54 -15.66 -9.77
C ALA A 429 -32.46 -17.09 -9.20
N ARG A 430 -31.50 -17.37 -8.30
CA ARG A 430 -31.36 -18.66 -7.61
C ARG A 430 -32.62 -19.01 -6.81
N ARG A 431 -33.13 -18.10 -5.99
CA ARG A 431 -34.34 -18.35 -5.19
C ARG A 431 -35.55 -18.60 -6.06
N LEU A 432 -35.70 -17.84 -7.16
CA LEU A 432 -36.78 -18.05 -8.11
C LEU A 432 -36.66 -19.41 -8.79
N HIS A 433 -35.46 -19.81 -9.22
CA HIS A 433 -35.21 -21.13 -9.82
C HIS A 433 -35.48 -22.27 -8.85
N GLN A 434 -35.05 -22.16 -7.59
CA GLN A 434 -35.35 -23.16 -6.56
C GLN A 434 -36.86 -23.28 -6.29
N SER A 435 -37.61 -22.18 -6.37
CA SER A 435 -39.08 -22.23 -6.25
C SER A 435 -39.78 -22.94 -7.41
N LEU A 436 -39.07 -23.20 -8.52
CA LEU A 436 -39.58 -24.01 -9.63
C LEU A 436 -39.49 -25.52 -9.33
N LEU A 437 -38.67 -25.97 -8.39
CA LEU A 437 -38.64 -27.38 -8.01
C LEU A 437 -39.75 -27.65 -6.96
N PRO A 438 -40.50 -28.75 -7.05
CA PRO A 438 -41.48 -29.12 -6.03
C PRO A 438 -40.80 -29.26 -4.67
N ALA A 439 -41.38 -28.67 -3.62
CA ALA A 439 -40.84 -28.80 -2.27
C ALA A 439 -41.08 -30.19 -1.68
N ASP A 440 -42.28 -30.74 -1.90
CA ASP A 440 -42.72 -32.01 -1.32
C ASP A 440 -43.34 -32.92 -2.41
N PRO A 441 -43.05 -34.23 -2.38
CA PRO A 441 -43.76 -35.20 -3.20
C PRO A 441 -45.25 -35.30 -2.83
N PRO A 442 -46.15 -35.63 -3.79
CA PRO A 442 -47.57 -35.77 -3.51
C PRO A 442 -47.87 -37.04 -2.69
N GLU A 443 -48.84 -36.95 -1.77
CA GLU A 443 -49.38 -38.12 -1.07
C GLU A 443 -50.24 -38.98 -2.01
N ILE A 444 -49.88 -40.27 -2.13
CA ILE A 444 -50.54 -41.27 -2.99
C ILE A 444 -50.75 -42.55 -2.19
N ASP A 445 -51.94 -43.14 -2.29
CA ASP A 445 -52.32 -44.27 -1.44
C ASP A 445 -51.41 -45.50 -1.66
N GLY A 446 -50.64 -45.83 -0.63
CA GLY A 446 -49.71 -46.97 -0.62
C GLY A 446 -48.41 -46.74 -1.39
N LEU A 447 -48.02 -45.49 -1.67
CA LEU A 447 -46.66 -45.15 -2.07
C LEU A 447 -45.99 -44.30 -0.99
N ASP A 448 -44.70 -44.53 -0.80
CA ASP A 448 -43.78 -43.63 -0.12
C ASP A 448 -42.85 -43.02 -1.18
N VAL A 449 -42.79 -41.69 -1.26
CA VAL A 449 -42.05 -40.97 -2.30
C VAL A 449 -41.15 -39.94 -1.64
N SER A 450 -39.88 -39.93 -2.04
CA SER A 450 -38.89 -38.97 -1.57
C SER A 450 -38.13 -38.37 -2.74
N VAL A 451 -37.65 -37.14 -2.54
CA VAL A 451 -36.66 -36.51 -3.39
C VAL A 451 -35.51 -35.96 -2.55
N ALA A 452 -34.28 -36.15 -3.04
CA ALA A 452 -33.11 -35.48 -2.53
C ALA A 452 -32.41 -34.74 -3.67
N TYR A 453 -32.12 -33.45 -3.46
CA TYR A 453 -31.57 -32.57 -4.49
C TYR A 453 -30.43 -31.73 -3.93
N ILE A 454 -29.26 -31.79 -4.56
CA ILE A 454 -28.09 -30.99 -4.24
C ILE A 454 -27.64 -30.28 -5.51
N SER A 455 -27.61 -28.95 -5.50
CA SER A 455 -27.08 -28.19 -6.64
C SER A 455 -25.61 -27.81 -6.43
N GLN A 456 -24.79 -27.99 -7.46
CA GLN A 456 -23.39 -27.57 -7.49
C GLN A 456 -23.25 -26.06 -7.67
N ALA A 457 -24.08 -25.47 -8.55
CA ALA A 457 -23.97 -24.06 -8.94
C ALA A 457 -24.97 -23.19 -8.19
N SER A 458 -24.85 -21.86 -8.35
CA SER A 458 -25.92 -20.94 -7.94
C SER A 458 -27.25 -21.25 -8.65
N LEU A 459 -27.23 -21.97 -9.78
CA LEU A 459 -28.36 -22.31 -10.62
C LEU A 459 -28.12 -23.68 -11.27
N GLY A 460 -28.89 -24.69 -10.88
CA GLY A 460 -28.72 -26.06 -11.35
C GLY A 460 -29.41 -26.38 -12.68
N GLY A 461 -28.83 -27.32 -13.43
CA GLY A 461 -29.32 -27.92 -14.66
C GLY A 461 -30.19 -29.16 -14.47
N ASP A 462 -30.20 -29.73 -13.27
CA ASP A 462 -31.08 -30.84 -12.90
C ASP A 462 -32.50 -30.38 -12.56
N TYR A 463 -33.48 -31.20 -12.94
CA TYR A 463 -34.90 -30.98 -12.76
C TYR A 463 -35.62 -32.25 -12.31
N TYR A 464 -36.61 -32.10 -11.45
CA TYR A 464 -37.58 -33.14 -11.17
C TYR A 464 -38.97 -32.54 -10.98
N ASP A 465 -40.00 -33.34 -11.22
CA ASP A 465 -41.38 -32.96 -10.97
C ASP A 465 -42.24 -34.16 -10.59
N PHE A 466 -43.31 -33.87 -9.87
CA PHE A 466 -44.33 -34.84 -9.49
C PHE A 466 -45.69 -34.36 -9.94
N THR A 467 -46.44 -35.23 -10.59
CA THR A 467 -47.83 -34.94 -10.95
C THR A 467 -48.73 -36.05 -10.44
N ARG A 468 -49.62 -35.68 -9.53
CA ARG A 468 -50.72 -36.55 -9.09
C ARG A 468 -51.74 -36.67 -10.22
N ILE A 469 -51.89 -37.87 -10.77
CA ILE A 469 -52.89 -38.15 -11.82
C ILE A 469 -54.24 -38.45 -11.15
N ASP A 470 -54.25 -39.29 -10.13
CA ASP A 470 -55.41 -39.56 -9.26
C ASP A 470 -54.97 -39.99 -7.84
N SER A 471 -55.85 -40.58 -7.02
CA SER A 471 -55.49 -41.02 -5.66
C SER A 471 -54.54 -42.23 -5.60
N SER A 472 -54.46 -42.98 -6.70
CA SER A 472 -53.72 -44.23 -6.83
C SER A 472 -52.58 -44.18 -7.86
N GLN A 473 -52.48 -43.09 -8.62
CA GLN A 473 -51.52 -42.94 -9.72
C GLN A 473 -50.72 -41.64 -9.63
N VAL A 474 -49.40 -41.76 -9.79
CA VAL A 474 -48.44 -40.65 -9.84
C VAL A 474 -47.55 -40.71 -11.06
N GLY A 475 -47.31 -39.56 -11.66
CA GLY A 475 -46.27 -39.34 -12.65
C GLY A 475 -45.06 -38.67 -12.00
N VAL A 476 -43.87 -39.17 -12.29
CA VAL A 476 -42.58 -38.63 -11.87
C VAL A 476 -41.79 -38.29 -13.12
N MET A 477 -41.26 -37.07 -13.17
CA MET A 477 -40.32 -36.64 -14.19
C MET A 477 -38.98 -36.33 -13.52
N ILE A 478 -37.90 -36.74 -14.16
CA ILE A 478 -36.54 -36.34 -13.83
C ILE A 478 -35.85 -35.94 -15.12
N ALA A 479 -35.05 -34.88 -15.11
CA ALA A 479 -34.33 -34.42 -16.27
C ALA A 479 -33.03 -33.72 -15.88
N ASP A 480 -32.09 -33.72 -16.81
CA ASP A 480 -30.82 -33.00 -16.70
C ASP A 480 -30.59 -32.24 -18.01
N VAL A 481 -30.29 -30.95 -17.88
CA VAL A 481 -30.00 -30.03 -18.96
C VAL A 481 -28.50 -29.81 -19.09
N SER A 482 -27.95 -30.17 -20.24
CA SER A 482 -26.52 -30.04 -20.51
C SER A 482 -25.99 -28.62 -20.25
N GLY A 483 -24.88 -28.54 -19.52
CA GLY A 483 -24.23 -27.30 -19.12
C GLY A 483 -24.53 -26.96 -17.66
N HIS A 484 -24.16 -25.76 -17.21
CA HIS A 484 -24.35 -25.33 -15.83
C HIS A 484 -24.69 -23.83 -15.75
N GLY A 485 -25.20 -23.39 -14.60
CA GLY A 485 -25.51 -21.98 -14.35
C GLY A 485 -26.76 -21.49 -15.10
N LEU A 486 -26.77 -20.19 -15.45
CA LEU A 486 -27.97 -19.53 -15.98
C LEU A 486 -28.56 -20.18 -17.26
N PRO A 487 -27.76 -20.58 -18.27
CA PRO A 487 -28.32 -21.23 -19.46
C PRO A 487 -28.99 -22.58 -19.14
N ALA A 488 -28.44 -23.38 -18.22
CA ALA A 488 -29.02 -24.66 -17.84
C ALA A 488 -30.33 -24.47 -17.05
N ALA A 489 -30.35 -23.53 -16.11
CA ALA A 489 -31.55 -23.17 -15.35
C ALA A 489 -32.71 -22.64 -16.24
N LEU A 490 -32.39 -21.88 -17.30
CA LEU A 490 -33.40 -21.50 -18.30
C LEU A 490 -33.95 -22.71 -19.06
N GLY A 491 -33.09 -23.66 -19.43
CA GLY A 491 -33.52 -24.93 -20.03
C GLY A 491 -34.43 -25.74 -19.12
N VAL A 492 -34.11 -25.82 -17.82
CA VAL A 492 -34.95 -26.45 -16.79
C VAL A 492 -36.31 -25.75 -16.69
N SER A 493 -36.33 -24.42 -16.67
CA SER A 493 -37.58 -23.65 -16.61
C SER A 493 -38.48 -23.92 -17.82
N MET A 494 -37.88 -24.02 -19.01
CA MET A 494 -38.59 -24.36 -20.23
C MET A 494 -39.10 -25.81 -20.21
N ALA A 495 -38.27 -26.74 -19.73
CA ALA A 495 -38.63 -28.14 -19.59
C ALA A 495 -39.81 -28.30 -18.62
N LYS A 496 -39.77 -27.64 -17.46
CA LYS A 496 -40.88 -27.58 -16.52
C LYS A 496 -42.18 -27.16 -17.19
N ILE A 497 -42.18 -26.01 -17.87
CA ILE A 497 -43.39 -25.50 -18.53
C ILE A 497 -43.91 -26.50 -19.56
N ALA A 498 -43.02 -27.07 -20.38
CA ALA A 498 -43.40 -28.07 -21.38
C ALA A 498 -43.95 -29.35 -20.75
N PHE A 499 -43.33 -29.84 -19.67
CA PHE A 499 -43.82 -31.02 -18.96
C PHE A 499 -45.20 -30.75 -18.37
N SER A 500 -45.35 -29.70 -17.56
CA SER A 500 -46.62 -29.35 -16.91
C SER A 500 -47.77 -29.14 -17.90
N GLU A 501 -47.50 -28.61 -19.11
CA GLU A 501 -48.51 -28.45 -20.17
C GLU A 501 -49.06 -29.80 -20.67
N HIS A 502 -48.21 -30.82 -20.76
CA HIS A 502 -48.54 -32.11 -21.38
C HIS A 502 -48.88 -33.21 -20.38
N THR A 503 -48.58 -33.07 -19.08
CA THR A 503 -48.76 -34.17 -18.12
C THR A 503 -50.21 -34.61 -17.97
N THR A 504 -51.19 -33.70 -18.04
CA THR A 504 -52.62 -34.05 -17.96
C THR A 504 -53.18 -34.63 -19.27
N LEU A 505 -52.46 -34.45 -20.38
CA LEU A 505 -52.87 -34.90 -21.72
C LEU A 505 -52.24 -36.25 -22.10
N ALA A 506 -51.10 -36.59 -21.49
CA ALA A 506 -50.37 -37.81 -21.77
C ALA A 506 -50.70 -38.90 -20.73
N ASP A 507 -51.48 -39.89 -21.16
CA ASP A 507 -51.81 -41.10 -20.41
C ASP A 507 -50.62 -42.06 -20.24
N ARG A 508 -49.53 -41.84 -20.98
CA ARG A 508 -48.36 -42.71 -21.05
C ARG A 508 -47.03 -41.93 -21.06
N PRO A 509 -45.97 -42.44 -20.40
CA PRO A 509 -44.71 -41.70 -20.22
C PRO A 509 -43.94 -41.46 -21.52
N GLU A 510 -43.98 -42.38 -22.49
CA GLU A 510 -43.35 -42.18 -23.80
C GLU A 510 -44.00 -41.01 -24.54
N ARG A 511 -45.33 -40.86 -24.43
CA ARG A 511 -46.07 -39.80 -25.10
C ARG A 511 -45.78 -38.44 -24.47
N LEU A 512 -45.64 -38.38 -23.14
CA LEU A 512 -45.23 -37.17 -22.44
C LEU A 512 -43.86 -36.68 -22.93
N LEU A 513 -42.87 -37.58 -23.03
CA LEU A 513 -41.54 -37.23 -23.55
C LEU A 513 -41.59 -36.75 -25.01
N GLU A 514 -42.45 -37.33 -25.85
CA GLU A 514 -42.65 -36.88 -27.24
C GLU A 514 -43.23 -35.48 -27.34
N LEU A 515 -44.30 -35.18 -26.60
CA LEU A 515 -44.94 -33.86 -26.62
C LEU A 515 -44.02 -32.78 -26.05
N THR A 516 -43.31 -33.11 -24.98
CA THR A 516 -42.31 -32.21 -24.37
C THR A 516 -41.18 -31.92 -25.36
N ARG A 517 -40.66 -32.96 -26.03
CA ARG A 517 -39.66 -32.81 -27.08
C ARG A 517 -40.10 -31.82 -28.16
N VAL A 518 -41.30 -31.99 -28.71
CA VAL A 518 -41.85 -31.11 -29.75
C VAL A 518 -41.89 -29.65 -29.27
N SER A 519 -42.16 -29.44 -27.99
CA SER A 519 -42.23 -28.10 -27.39
C SER A 519 -40.86 -27.43 -27.19
N LEU A 520 -39.77 -28.21 -27.17
CA LEU A 520 -38.43 -27.76 -26.79
C LEU A 520 -37.40 -27.82 -27.92
N VAL A 521 -37.56 -28.70 -28.90
CA VAL A 521 -36.51 -29.05 -29.89
C VAL A 521 -35.98 -27.83 -30.66
N ASP A 522 -36.84 -26.87 -31.00
CA ASP A 522 -36.45 -25.66 -31.74
C ASP A 522 -36.04 -24.49 -30.83
N LYS A 523 -36.15 -24.66 -29.50
CA LYS A 523 -35.94 -23.59 -28.53
C LYS A 523 -34.65 -23.72 -27.72
N LEU A 524 -34.06 -24.92 -27.65
CA LEU A 524 -32.89 -25.22 -26.80
C LEU A 524 -31.52 -24.95 -27.46
N GLN A 525 -31.48 -24.31 -28.63
CA GLN A 525 -30.25 -24.03 -29.39
C GLN A 525 -29.30 -25.25 -29.48
N ARG A 526 -28.18 -25.24 -28.74
CA ARG A 526 -27.16 -26.32 -28.69
C ARG A 526 -27.23 -27.17 -27.42
N GLN A 527 -28.11 -26.82 -26.48
CA GLN A 527 -28.31 -27.62 -25.27
C GLN A 527 -29.14 -28.86 -25.60
N PHE A 528 -28.84 -29.95 -24.91
CA PHE A 528 -29.64 -31.16 -24.92
C PHE A 528 -30.18 -31.41 -23.52
N ILE A 529 -31.28 -32.16 -23.46
CA ILE A 529 -31.91 -32.56 -22.21
C ILE A 529 -32.00 -34.08 -22.19
N THR A 530 -31.50 -34.69 -21.12
CA THR A 530 -31.83 -36.08 -20.77
C THR A 530 -33.07 -36.06 -19.88
N ALA A 531 -34.01 -36.99 -20.05
CA ALA A 531 -35.19 -37.06 -19.19
C ALA A 531 -35.69 -38.49 -18.99
N GLY A 532 -36.22 -38.79 -17.80
CA GLY A 532 -36.90 -40.03 -17.45
C GLY A 532 -38.32 -39.73 -16.98
N ALA A 533 -39.30 -40.45 -17.53
CA ALA A 533 -40.71 -40.32 -17.18
C ALA A 533 -41.24 -41.64 -16.62
N LEU A 534 -41.67 -41.65 -15.36
CA LEU A 534 -42.15 -42.83 -14.63
C LEU A 534 -43.60 -42.60 -14.19
N TYR A 535 -44.50 -43.50 -14.59
CA TYR A 535 -45.88 -43.52 -14.12
C TYR A 535 -46.09 -44.76 -13.25
N VAL A 536 -46.53 -44.58 -12.01
CA VAL A 536 -46.82 -45.67 -11.07
C VAL A 536 -48.30 -45.70 -10.78
N ASN A 537 -48.94 -46.86 -10.94
CA ASN A 537 -50.35 -47.08 -10.63
C ASN A 537 -50.47 -48.19 -9.58
N THR A 538 -50.90 -47.81 -8.38
CA THR A 538 -51.02 -48.72 -7.22
C THR A 538 -52.22 -49.63 -7.27
N LYS A 539 -53.27 -49.24 -8.00
CA LYS A 539 -54.50 -50.01 -8.18
C LYS A 539 -54.28 -51.19 -9.12
N ASP A 540 -53.58 -50.93 -10.22
CA ASP A 540 -53.21 -51.94 -11.21
C ASP A 540 -51.94 -52.72 -10.79
N GLY A 541 -51.18 -52.21 -9.81
CA GLY A 541 -49.97 -52.85 -9.29
C GLY A 541 -48.84 -52.87 -10.32
N ILE A 542 -48.70 -51.81 -11.10
CA ILE A 542 -47.71 -51.70 -12.19
C ILE A 542 -47.02 -50.34 -12.21
N PHE A 543 -45.84 -50.30 -12.81
CA PHE A 543 -45.20 -49.06 -13.24
C PHE A 543 -44.88 -49.08 -14.74
N ARG A 544 -44.84 -47.89 -15.34
CA ARG A 544 -44.49 -47.64 -16.73
C ARG A 544 -43.36 -46.63 -16.78
N TYR A 545 -42.28 -46.93 -17.51
CA TYR A 545 -41.12 -46.04 -17.63
C TYR A 545 -40.71 -45.82 -19.07
N ALA A 546 -40.39 -44.57 -19.42
CA ALA A 546 -39.75 -44.20 -20.68
C ALA A 546 -38.55 -43.29 -20.40
N SER A 547 -37.51 -43.36 -21.25
CA SER A 547 -36.29 -42.56 -21.11
C SER A 547 -35.94 -41.87 -22.43
N ALA A 548 -35.57 -40.59 -22.31
CA ALA A 548 -35.00 -39.74 -23.36
C ALA A 548 -33.48 -39.59 -23.18
N GLY A 549 -32.78 -40.73 -23.04
CA GLY A 549 -31.32 -40.78 -22.91
C GLY A 549 -30.79 -40.61 -21.48
N HIS A 550 -31.68 -40.43 -20.51
CA HIS A 550 -31.39 -40.33 -19.07
C HIS A 550 -30.72 -41.60 -18.51
N PRO A 551 -30.02 -41.51 -17.35
CA PRO A 551 -29.53 -42.67 -16.63
C PRO A 551 -30.60 -43.78 -16.46
N PRO A 552 -30.17 -45.06 -16.37
CA PRO A 552 -31.10 -46.17 -16.18
C PRO A 552 -31.85 -46.02 -14.86
N LEU A 553 -33.13 -46.41 -14.85
CA LEU A 553 -33.92 -46.51 -13.63
C LEU A 553 -33.45 -47.75 -12.84
N ALA A 554 -33.19 -47.60 -11.54
CA ALA A 554 -32.85 -48.74 -10.67
C ALA A 554 -34.12 -49.30 -10.04
N PHE A 555 -34.45 -50.55 -10.33
CA PHE A 555 -35.58 -51.28 -9.75
C PHE A 555 -35.08 -52.30 -8.74
N ILE A 556 -35.57 -52.21 -7.51
CA ILE A 556 -35.16 -53.05 -6.39
C ILE A 556 -36.41 -53.85 -5.96
N PRO A 557 -36.45 -55.16 -6.21
CA PRO A 557 -37.55 -56.02 -5.75
C PRO A 557 -37.56 -56.14 -4.22
N ALA A 558 -38.73 -56.45 -3.65
CA ALA A 558 -38.93 -56.57 -2.20
C ALA A 558 -37.98 -57.56 -1.49
N ASN A 559 -37.49 -58.59 -2.19
CA ASN A 559 -36.51 -59.54 -1.65
C ASN A 559 -35.09 -58.97 -1.53
N ARG A 560 -34.81 -57.83 -2.18
CA ARG A 560 -33.52 -57.11 -2.19
C ARG A 560 -32.33 -58.01 -2.53
N GLU A 561 -32.51 -58.94 -3.47
CA GLU A 561 -31.41 -59.83 -3.90
C GLU A 561 -30.52 -59.18 -4.96
N GLU A 562 -31.10 -58.39 -5.88
CA GLU A 562 -30.37 -57.75 -6.98
C GLU A 562 -31.06 -56.45 -7.40
N VAL A 563 -30.27 -55.46 -7.86
CA VAL A 563 -30.79 -54.24 -8.49
C VAL A 563 -30.92 -54.47 -9.99
N GLU A 564 -32.14 -54.35 -10.52
CA GLU A 564 -32.39 -54.40 -11.95
C GLU A 564 -32.27 -53.00 -12.58
N TRP A 565 -31.38 -52.85 -13.55
CA TRP A 565 -31.17 -51.59 -14.28
C TRP A 565 -32.02 -51.52 -15.55
N ILE A 566 -32.99 -50.60 -15.56
CA ILE A 566 -33.98 -50.47 -16.64
C ILE A 566 -33.65 -49.28 -17.53
N ARG A 567 -33.27 -49.55 -18.78
CA ARG A 567 -32.99 -48.53 -19.80
C ARG A 567 -33.77 -48.75 -21.10
N PRO A 568 -35.00 -48.21 -21.20
CA PRO A 568 -35.75 -48.26 -22.46
C PRO A 568 -34.99 -47.55 -23.58
N ARG A 569 -35.20 -47.97 -24.83
CA ARG A 569 -34.59 -47.28 -25.99
C ARG A 569 -35.23 -45.90 -26.17
N GLY A 570 -34.41 -44.86 -26.20
CA GLY A 570 -34.81 -43.49 -26.53
C GLY A 570 -33.61 -42.60 -26.85
N HIS A 571 -33.87 -41.45 -27.48
CA HIS A 571 -32.85 -40.47 -27.89
C HIS A 571 -32.87 -39.24 -26.97
N LEU A 572 -31.76 -38.51 -26.88
CA LEU A 572 -31.73 -37.20 -26.21
C LEU A 572 -32.85 -36.29 -26.75
N MET A 573 -33.48 -35.51 -25.86
CA MET A 573 -34.69 -34.75 -26.18
C MET A 573 -34.48 -33.67 -27.27
N ALA A 574 -33.28 -33.13 -27.39
CA ALA A 574 -32.85 -32.24 -28.48
C ALA A 574 -31.33 -32.36 -28.64
N PRO A 575 -30.72 -31.94 -29.78
CA PRO A 575 -31.30 -31.64 -31.08
C PRO A 575 -31.20 -32.81 -32.10
N LEU A 576 -30.92 -34.05 -31.65
CA LEU A 576 -30.63 -35.20 -32.52
C LEU A 576 -31.86 -35.73 -33.30
N PRO A 577 -31.68 -36.43 -34.45
CA PRO A 577 -32.79 -37.04 -35.20
C PRO A 577 -33.66 -37.98 -34.37
N PHE A 578 -34.98 -37.78 -34.41
CA PHE A 578 -35.94 -38.48 -33.56
C PHE A 578 -36.41 -39.81 -34.16
N ARG A 579 -36.43 -40.90 -33.37
CA ARG A 579 -36.91 -42.24 -33.78
C ARG A 579 -37.95 -42.85 -32.82
N GLY A 580 -38.63 -42.02 -32.02
CA GLY A 580 -39.58 -42.49 -31.01
C GLY A 580 -38.95 -42.74 -29.63
N TYR A 581 -39.80 -42.69 -28.60
CA TYR A 581 -39.50 -43.19 -27.26
C TYR A 581 -40.20 -44.54 -27.03
N ARG A 582 -39.53 -45.50 -26.39
CA ARG A 582 -40.16 -46.75 -25.98
C ARG A 582 -40.44 -46.76 -24.49
N MET A 583 -41.58 -47.34 -24.12
CA MET A 583 -41.98 -47.56 -22.74
C MET A 583 -41.82 -49.04 -22.36
N ILE A 584 -41.48 -49.28 -21.10
CA ILE A 584 -41.51 -50.60 -20.47
C ILE A 584 -42.51 -50.60 -19.32
N GLU A 585 -43.31 -51.66 -19.23
CA GLU A 585 -44.31 -51.86 -18.18
C GLU A 585 -43.92 -53.08 -17.36
N LYS A 586 -43.93 -52.97 -16.03
CA LYS A 586 -43.61 -54.06 -15.11
C LYS A 586 -44.52 -54.05 -13.88
N PRO A 587 -44.72 -55.21 -13.22
CA PRO A 587 -45.37 -55.27 -11.92
C PRO A 587 -44.63 -54.43 -10.88
N PHE A 588 -45.38 -53.82 -9.95
CA PHE A 588 -44.88 -53.08 -8.80
C PHE A 588 -45.57 -53.56 -7.53
N GLN A 589 -44.92 -54.49 -6.83
CA GLN A 589 -45.48 -55.21 -5.69
C GLN A 589 -45.12 -54.53 -4.37
N PRO A 590 -45.89 -54.78 -3.28
CA PRO A 590 -45.56 -54.28 -1.95
C PRO A 590 -44.13 -54.62 -1.52
N GLY A 591 -43.38 -53.62 -1.08
CA GLY A 591 -41.96 -53.71 -0.72
C GLY A 591 -40.99 -53.42 -1.88
N ASP A 592 -41.46 -53.34 -3.13
CA ASP A 592 -40.62 -52.96 -4.26
C ASP A 592 -40.26 -51.46 -4.20
N ARG A 593 -39.09 -51.12 -4.73
CA ARG A 593 -38.56 -49.76 -4.77
C ARG A 593 -38.03 -49.41 -6.15
N ILE A 594 -38.25 -48.17 -6.56
CA ILE A 594 -37.72 -47.56 -7.78
C ILE A 594 -36.88 -46.36 -7.39
N VAL A 595 -35.68 -46.24 -7.97
CA VAL A 595 -34.81 -45.07 -7.84
C VAL A 595 -34.49 -44.49 -9.20
N LEU A 596 -34.80 -43.20 -9.36
CA LEU A 596 -34.42 -42.36 -10.48
C LEU A 596 -33.32 -41.40 -10.00
N TYR A 597 -32.33 -41.15 -10.83
CA TYR A 597 -31.20 -40.29 -10.46
C TYR A 597 -30.59 -39.61 -11.69
N THR A 598 -29.98 -38.45 -11.47
CA THR A 598 -29.19 -37.74 -12.47
C THR A 598 -27.73 -38.22 -12.49
N ASP A 599 -27.02 -37.93 -13.57
CA ASP A 599 -25.67 -38.44 -13.78
C ASP A 599 -24.67 -37.95 -12.73
N GLY A 600 -24.89 -36.79 -12.10
CA GLY A 600 -24.08 -36.31 -10.98
C GLY A 600 -23.93 -37.30 -9.82
N LEU A 601 -24.90 -38.20 -9.60
CA LEU A 601 -24.74 -39.32 -8.67
C LEU A 601 -23.78 -40.38 -9.22
N SER A 602 -24.01 -40.87 -10.45
CA SER A 602 -23.23 -41.97 -11.03
C SER A 602 -21.83 -41.59 -11.48
N GLU A 603 -21.62 -40.32 -11.83
CA GLU A 603 -20.37 -39.73 -12.31
C GLU A 603 -19.59 -39.02 -11.19
N CYS A 604 -20.08 -39.07 -9.94
CA CYS A 604 -19.35 -38.59 -8.79
C CYS A 604 -18.01 -39.33 -8.65
N ARG A 605 -16.91 -38.60 -8.52
CA ARG A 605 -15.54 -39.16 -8.47
C ARG A 605 -14.98 -39.26 -7.06
N ASN A 606 -14.25 -40.33 -6.78
CA ASN A 606 -13.38 -40.42 -5.60
C ASN A 606 -12.05 -39.66 -5.82
N PRO A 607 -11.18 -39.50 -4.80
CA PRO A 607 -9.88 -38.86 -4.95
C PRO A 607 -8.94 -39.50 -5.97
N ASP A 608 -9.15 -40.79 -6.29
CA ASP A 608 -8.40 -41.53 -7.31
C ASP A 608 -8.97 -41.31 -8.73
N GLY A 609 -10.06 -40.56 -8.86
CA GLY A 609 -10.71 -40.19 -10.12
C GLY A 609 -11.72 -41.21 -10.65
N GLU A 610 -12.03 -42.26 -9.88
CA GLU A 610 -12.98 -43.31 -10.24
C GLU A 610 -14.43 -42.89 -9.98
N PHE A 611 -15.30 -43.20 -10.93
CA PHE A 611 -16.74 -42.95 -10.82
C PHE A 611 -17.41 -43.83 -9.78
N TYR A 612 -18.42 -43.28 -9.09
CA TYR A 612 -19.30 -44.00 -8.18
C TYR A 612 -19.90 -45.23 -8.88
N ASN A 613 -20.28 -45.10 -10.16
CA ASN A 613 -20.62 -46.19 -11.07
C ASN A 613 -21.79 -47.10 -10.60
N ALA A 614 -22.25 -47.98 -11.50
CA ALA A 614 -23.43 -48.82 -11.24
C ALA A 614 -23.18 -49.89 -10.16
N ARG A 615 -21.94 -50.37 -9.97
CA ARG A 615 -21.64 -51.43 -9.01
C ARG A 615 -21.75 -50.91 -7.57
N ARG A 616 -21.08 -49.80 -7.24
CA ARG A 616 -21.16 -49.21 -5.89
C ARG A 616 -22.58 -48.78 -5.57
N MET A 617 -23.25 -48.17 -6.55
CA MET A 617 -24.64 -47.76 -6.39
C MET A 617 -25.56 -48.96 -6.12
N ALA A 618 -25.36 -50.10 -6.80
CA ALA A 618 -26.12 -51.32 -6.52
C ALA A 618 -25.88 -51.82 -5.08
N GLU A 619 -24.62 -51.87 -4.64
CA GLU A 619 -24.27 -52.25 -3.25
C GLU A 619 -24.99 -51.33 -2.24
N ALA A 620 -24.91 -50.01 -2.44
CA ALA A 620 -25.57 -49.03 -1.57
C ALA A 620 -27.11 -49.15 -1.58
N LEU A 621 -27.72 -49.36 -2.74
CA LEU A 621 -29.18 -49.51 -2.87
C LEU A 621 -29.73 -50.75 -2.16
N LEU A 622 -28.97 -51.85 -2.15
CA LEU A 622 -29.36 -53.08 -1.46
C LEU A 622 -29.21 -52.95 0.07
N GLU A 623 -28.21 -52.20 0.54
CA GLU A 623 -27.98 -51.91 1.96
C GLU A 623 -28.89 -50.81 2.52
N ALA A 624 -29.43 -49.93 1.66
CA ALA A 624 -30.22 -48.78 2.05
C ALA A 624 -31.46 -49.18 2.90
N PRO A 625 -31.73 -48.51 4.04
CA PRO A 625 -32.86 -48.85 4.92
C PRO A 625 -34.23 -48.76 4.22
N PRO A 626 -35.29 -49.42 4.73
CA PRO A 626 -36.67 -49.23 4.29
C PRO A 626 -37.13 -47.76 4.40
N GLY A 627 -38.04 -47.35 3.52
CA GLY A 627 -38.51 -45.97 3.42
C GLY A 627 -37.77 -45.17 2.34
N ALA A 628 -38.53 -44.37 1.59
CA ALA A 628 -38.04 -43.62 0.45
C ALA A 628 -37.03 -42.54 0.85
N GLU A 629 -37.35 -41.76 1.90
CA GLU A 629 -36.48 -40.70 2.44
C GLU A 629 -35.17 -41.27 2.95
N ALA A 630 -35.25 -42.31 3.80
CA ALA A 630 -34.08 -42.98 4.37
C ALA A 630 -33.18 -43.58 3.28
N CYS A 631 -33.75 -44.10 2.19
CA CYS A 631 -32.99 -44.57 1.04
C CYS A 631 -32.27 -43.43 0.31
N SER A 632 -32.97 -42.33 0.01
CA SER A 632 -32.37 -41.19 -0.69
C SER A 632 -31.23 -40.55 0.12
N GLN A 633 -31.42 -40.42 1.43
CA GLN A 633 -30.39 -39.89 2.32
C GLN A 633 -29.19 -40.84 2.43
N TYR A 634 -29.41 -42.15 2.53
CA TYR A 634 -28.34 -43.14 2.56
C TYR A 634 -27.45 -43.06 1.31
N LEU A 635 -28.05 -42.92 0.12
CA LEU A 635 -27.30 -42.76 -1.13
C LEU A 635 -26.45 -41.49 -1.16
N LEU A 636 -26.98 -40.37 -0.67
CA LEU A 636 -26.23 -39.13 -0.57
C LEU A 636 -25.06 -39.25 0.40
N GLU A 637 -25.27 -39.89 1.55
CA GLU A 637 -24.22 -40.12 2.54
C GLU A 637 -23.13 -41.05 1.99
N ASP A 638 -23.50 -42.13 1.29
CA ASP A 638 -22.53 -43.03 0.66
C ASP A 638 -21.73 -42.33 -0.46
N MET A 639 -22.40 -41.51 -1.28
CA MET A 639 -21.74 -40.68 -2.30
C MET A 639 -20.77 -39.65 -1.69
N ALA A 640 -21.15 -39.00 -0.58
CA ALA A 640 -20.28 -38.08 0.15
C ALA A 640 -19.04 -38.80 0.72
N GLN A 641 -19.22 -40.00 1.27
CA GLN A 641 -18.13 -40.83 1.76
C GLN A 641 -17.19 -41.28 0.62
N TRP A 642 -17.76 -41.65 -0.53
CA TRP A 642 -17.01 -42.03 -1.72
C TRP A 642 -16.13 -40.88 -2.26
N SER A 643 -16.70 -39.69 -2.40
CA SER A 643 -15.99 -38.53 -2.93
C SER A 643 -14.99 -37.90 -1.96
N ARG A 644 -15.19 -38.09 -0.65
CA ARG A 644 -14.49 -37.37 0.44
C ARG A 644 -14.60 -35.84 0.32
N LYS A 645 -15.68 -35.35 -0.29
CA LYS A 645 -15.97 -33.93 -0.47
C LYS A 645 -17.34 -33.60 0.11
N SER A 646 -17.50 -32.35 0.54
CA SER A 646 -18.80 -31.78 0.91
C SER A 646 -19.45 -30.98 -0.22
N LEU A 647 -18.71 -30.72 -1.31
CA LEU A 647 -19.17 -30.03 -2.52
C LEU A 647 -18.95 -30.94 -3.72
N PHE A 648 -20.02 -31.20 -4.47
CA PHE A 648 -20.01 -32.12 -5.61
C PHE A 648 -19.64 -31.42 -6.92
N GLU A 649 -19.25 -32.22 -7.92
CA GLU A 649 -18.78 -31.73 -9.22
C GLU A 649 -19.91 -31.51 -10.24
N ASP A 650 -21.13 -31.91 -9.90
CA ASP A 650 -22.34 -31.68 -10.69
C ASP A 650 -23.56 -31.58 -9.77
N ASP A 651 -24.70 -31.17 -10.31
CA ASP A 651 -25.98 -31.29 -9.62
C ASP A 651 -26.35 -32.76 -9.41
N VAL A 652 -27.07 -33.05 -8.33
CA VAL A 652 -27.52 -34.40 -8.00
C VAL A 652 -28.98 -34.36 -7.63
N ALA A 653 -29.83 -35.02 -8.41
CA ALA A 653 -31.21 -35.31 -8.05
C ALA A 653 -31.40 -36.83 -7.89
N ILE A 654 -32.07 -37.23 -6.81
CA ILE A 654 -32.43 -38.61 -6.52
C ILE A 654 -33.91 -38.63 -6.17
N VAL A 655 -34.71 -39.40 -6.90
CA VAL A 655 -36.13 -39.62 -6.60
C VAL A 655 -36.33 -41.09 -6.28
N VAL A 656 -36.91 -41.37 -5.12
CA VAL A 656 -37.19 -42.73 -4.65
C VAL A 656 -38.71 -42.90 -4.55
N VAL A 657 -39.21 -44.01 -5.11
CA VAL A 657 -40.62 -44.42 -5.00
C VAL A 657 -40.65 -45.84 -4.43
N GLU A 658 -41.27 -46.03 -3.28
CA GLU A 658 -41.38 -47.30 -2.58
C GLU A 658 -42.85 -47.71 -2.44
N ARG A 659 -43.16 -48.97 -2.76
CA ARG A 659 -44.51 -49.50 -2.58
C ARG A 659 -44.67 -49.94 -1.12
N LEU A 660 -45.59 -49.31 -0.40
CA LEU A 660 -45.85 -49.67 0.99
C LEU A 660 -46.46 -51.07 1.10
N ALA A 661 -46.06 -51.81 2.13
CA ALA A 661 -46.75 -53.03 2.55
C ALA A 661 -48.18 -52.68 2.98
N ALA A 662 -49.16 -53.44 2.50
CA ALA A 662 -50.57 -53.26 2.84
C ALA A 662 -50.88 -53.67 4.29
#